data_AF-A0A959GJF4-F1
#
_entry.id   AF-A0A959GJF4-F1
#
_cell.length_a   1.000
_cell.length_b   1.000
_cell.length_c   1.000
_cell.angle_alpha   90.00
_cell.angle_beta   90.00
_cell.angle_gamma   90.00
#
_symmetry.space_group_name_H-M   'P 1'
#
loop_
_entity.id
_entity.type
_entity.pdbx_description
1 polymer ?
#
loop_
_entity_poly.entity_id
_entity_poly.type
_entity_poly.pdbx_seq_one_letter_code
_entity_poly.pdbx_strand_id
1 'polypeptide(L)'
;MRTFVPFLILFTLIVSLGSCKRESISHTEKRGNDPWVFRSVLDGKARILTIALAGRFWAAYSAQDGNLYKVWQGDVNFDGAVYTTVHGPQPSSLGDAFFVNEVAQPWTVRIHGQDQQPDVRYRGHRLEDGQVYVNFSLQLADGASVNIRERPEYLARAEGKQKGLERTFFVEGLPQGATLFLDFNLSSIPSVHSLETNGQLEVLETKPRKEKGLDAIDLKGRLALQSDGPTRLAAYFTKYPLIYNPNRVEGAEEEDALPRGARLIARSDCKTCHNTYLKTIGPAYADVAKRYANNSDNVAMLVGKVQNGGAGVWGEAAMTPHPDLEELDIRAMVEYIMGLDAEEEALQAQPETKSMEGLEFVDAAEGLKQENLIPGLLLQVYQSNRELSRLADLSFNGPPLYEGIVSQIHIENNEFQGLEANFGMQYKGYIAIPKDNNYVFRLRSDDGSRLLIDGQEVVNYDGLHSAEKMDGEIALRQGLHSFRLEFFQGGGGKFIALEWSAYDDPAFELVPRSQFFHNQAEQPAPDAKTPPMAQLVHIPGDQNAVAGVHPGYTLSPARPKDFMPKVGGMDFLSDGRLVVSTWDAEGAVYIVDGVQTGDPARMSYKKIASGLAEPLGLKVVEDTIYVLQKQELTQLIDHDGDEVIDEYSTVSNNWEVSANFHEFAFGLAYKQGFFYAALAIAIMPGGASANPQIKDRGKAIRISRANGDVEFIAHGLRTPNGVGIGVDGELFIADNQGDWLPSCKILHVTPGDFFGSRAVDSARVAQLPMKQPVVWLPQDEIGNSPTTPSVLNDGPYQGQMIHGEVTHGGVKRVFVEKVKGEYQGCVFRFIQGLEAGVNRLVWGPDSALYIGGIGSSGNWQHTGGNWYGLQRLKYNGQPAFEMLAVRARTNGVEIEFTEPLEPGAGWNPAAYTVQQWWYLPTHEYGGPKKDLERLPVRSASVSADRRRVFLELAGMKPGHVLYLRLPSDWISAEGRELWSTEAWYTLNNIPEGTPGLVAENKAPLLLNTLTEAEEAAGWKLLFDGQTTNGWHSWKKKNPGSSWIIEDGALKINAVRQPDGSLRPEDGGDLVTDREYENYELRLEWKISPCGNSGVMFNVIEAEQYDYPWQTGPEMQIIDNTCHPDARFESHRASCLYDLVPVKYETVKPSGEWNKVRIIIRDGKSQFWLNGRRVVDFEMFTGEWERMIRNSKFRDMPDFGKARKGRICLQDHNDAIVWFRNIKIREFE
;
A
#
# COMPACT_ATOMS: atom_id res chain seq x y z
N MET A 1 -83.39 4.30 29.72
CA MET A 1 -84.25 3.93 30.87
C MET A 1 -83.38 3.16 31.86
N ARG A 2 -83.30 3.56 33.13
CA ARG A 2 -84.07 2.97 34.25
C ARG A 2 -84.07 1.42 34.20
N THR A 3 -83.11 0.71 34.80
CA THR A 3 -82.74 0.50 36.24
C THR A 3 -83.56 -0.59 36.95
N PHE A 4 -82.87 -1.57 37.55
CA PHE A 4 -83.22 -2.10 38.88
C PHE A 4 -81.99 -2.61 39.65
N VAL A 5 -82.01 -2.38 40.96
CA VAL A 5 -81.00 -2.55 42.03
C VAL A 5 -81.87 -2.65 43.31
N PRO A 6 -81.66 -3.54 44.33
CA PRO A 6 -80.59 -3.31 45.33
C PRO A 6 -80.10 -4.47 46.27
N PHE A 7 -78.92 -4.24 46.90
CA PHE A 7 -78.58 -4.41 48.34
C PHE A 7 -78.63 -5.81 49.03
N LEU A 8 -77.91 -6.12 50.14
CA LEU A 8 -76.71 -5.58 50.84
C LEU A 8 -76.33 -6.52 52.03
N ILE A 9 -75.11 -6.36 52.61
CA ILE A 9 -74.69 -6.58 54.04
C ILE A 9 -73.68 -7.73 54.35
N LEU A 10 -72.46 -7.33 54.80
CA LEU A 10 -71.54 -7.78 55.91
C LEU A 10 -71.56 -9.25 56.43
N PHE A 11 -70.54 -9.91 57.01
CA PHE A 11 -69.14 -9.66 57.49
C PHE A 11 -68.56 -11.02 58.04
N THR A 12 -67.29 -11.32 58.42
CA THR A 12 -65.91 -10.74 58.38
C THR A 12 -64.86 -11.83 58.77
N LEU A 13 -63.55 -11.58 58.56
CA LEU A 13 -62.37 -12.25 59.19
C LEU A 13 -62.11 -13.74 58.78
N ILE A 14 -60.88 -14.28 58.68
CA ILE A 14 -59.50 -13.71 58.70
C ILE A 14 -58.49 -14.70 58.03
N VAL A 15 -57.37 -14.21 57.45
CA VAL A 15 -56.16 -15.00 57.01
C VAL A 15 -56.39 -16.03 55.86
N SER A 16 -55.52 -16.26 54.88
CA SER A 16 -54.11 -15.89 54.63
C SER A 16 -53.87 -15.36 53.20
N LEU A 17 -52.71 -14.75 52.94
CA LEU A 17 -52.21 -14.43 51.60
C LEU A 17 -51.16 -15.45 51.16
N GLY A 18 -51.29 -15.97 49.94
CA GLY A 18 -50.39 -16.97 49.36
C GLY A 18 -50.32 -16.87 47.84
N SER A 19 -50.07 -15.66 47.31
CA SER A 19 -49.94 -15.44 45.86
C SER A 19 -48.46 -15.51 45.44
N CYS A 20 -48.11 -16.50 44.63
CA CYS A 20 -46.77 -16.62 44.07
C CYS A 20 -46.49 -15.46 43.10
N LYS A 21 -45.61 -14.55 43.48
CA LYS A 21 -44.98 -13.64 42.51
C LYS A 21 -44.10 -14.46 41.57
N ARG A 22 -44.35 -14.38 40.26
CA ARG A 22 -43.26 -14.56 39.28
C ARG A 22 -42.31 -13.38 39.47
N GLU A 23 -41.04 -13.67 39.70
CA GLU A 23 -40.01 -12.64 39.60
C GLU A 23 -39.87 -12.25 38.11
N SER A 24 -39.91 -10.95 37.82
CA SER A 24 -39.60 -10.41 36.51
C SER A 24 -38.09 -10.47 36.30
N ILE A 25 -37.63 -11.21 35.29
CA ILE A 25 -36.22 -11.19 34.89
C ILE A 25 -35.88 -9.77 34.42
N SER A 26 -34.82 -9.18 34.96
CA SER A 26 -34.44 -7.80 34.70
C SER A 26 -33.51 -7.73 33.50
N HIS A 27 -34.03 -7.34 32.34
CA HIS A 27 -33.28 -7.17 31.09
C HIS A 27 -32.43 -5.89 31.09
N THR A 28 -31.65 -5.67 32.16
CA THR A 28 -31.07 -4.35 32.52
C THR A 28 -29.54 -4.31 32.59
N GLU A 29 -28.83 -5.42 32.33
CA GLU A 29 -27.38 -5.36 32.12
C GLU A 29 -27.09 -4.95 30.67
N LYS A 30 -26.27 -3.89 30.47
CA LYS A 30 -25.77 -3.53 29.14
C LYS A 30 -25.06 -4.74 28.51
N ARG A 31 -25.30 -5.01 27.22
CA ARG A 31 -24.40 -5.87 26.42
C ARG A 31 -23.01 -5.23 26.46
N GLY A 32 -21.97 -6.03 26.75
CA GLY A 32 -20.69 -5.52 27.27
C GLY A 32 -19.71 -4.95 26.24
N ASN A 33 -19.99 -5.10 24.94
CA ASN A 33 -19.08 -4.83 23.83
C ASN A 33 -19.92 -4.43 22.59
N ASP A 34 -19.31 -3.82 21.59
CA ASP A 34 -19.82 -3.78 20.20
C ASP A 34 -18.68 -4.21 19.26
N PRO A 35 -18.89 -5.15 18.31
CA PRO A 35 -20.04 -6.04 18.18
C PRO A 35 -20.18 -7.01 19.37
N TRP A 36 -21.39 -7.11 19.94
CA TRP A 36 -21.71 -8.09 20.99
C TRP A 36 -22.02 -9.49 20.45
N VAL A 37 -22.23 -9.62 19.13
CA VAL A 37 -22.35 -10.89 18.40
C VAL A 37 -21.41 -10.83 17.21
N PHE A 38 -20.48 -11.78 17.09
CA PHE A 38 -19.56 -11.82 15.95
C PHE A 38 -19.12 -13.22 15.56
N ARG A 39 -18.72 -13.37 14.30
CA ARG A 39 -18.08 -14.56 13.73
C ARG A 39 -16.57 -14.44 13.88
N SER A 40 -15.92 -15.54 14.24
CA SER A 40 -14.46 -15.58 14.35
C SER A 40 -13.91 -16.99 14.14
N VAL A 41 -12.59 -17.08 14.08
CA VAL A 41 -11.87 -18.22 14.63
C VAL A 41 -11.70 -17.91 16.12
N LEU A 42 -12.30 -18.69 17.02
CA LEU A 42 -12.15 -18.51 18.47
C LEU A 42 -11.40 -19.70 19.07
N ASP A 43 -10.46 -19.47 19.99
CA ASP A 43 -9.74 -20.55 20.70
C ASP A 43 -9.01 -21.54 19.74
N GLY A 44 -8.60 -21.08 18.56
CA GLY A 44 -8.04 -21.95 17.51
C GLY A 44 -9.06 -22.85 16.78
N LYS A 45 -10.36 -22.59 16.94
CA LYS A 45 -11.45 -23.23 16.18
C LYS A 45 -12.07 -22.26 15.19
N ALA A 46 -12.14 -22.64 13.92
CA ALA A 46 -12.96 -21.92 12.94
C ALA A 46 -14.46 -22.12 13.20
N ARG A 47 -15.31 -21.33 12.52
CA ARG A 47 -16.77 -21.45 12.55
C ARG A 47 -17.39 -21.26 13.91
N ILE A 48 -16.87 -20.27 14.66
CA ILE A 48 -17.43 -19.88 15.95
C ILE A 48 -18.27 -18.61 15.79
N LEU A 49 -19.48 -18.64 16.37
CA LEU A 49 -20.30 -17.45 16.66
C LEU A 49 -20.14 -17.12 18.16
N THR A 50 -19.55 -15.97 18.46
CA THR A 50 -19.26 -15.51 19.82
C THR A 50 -20.27 -14.45 20.24
N ILE A 51 -20.79 -14.54 21.47
CA ILE A 51 -21.90 -13.72 21.99
C ILE A 51 -21.55 -13.21 23.41
N ALA A 52 -21.53 -11.89 23.60
CA ALA A 52 -21.45 -11.24 24.90
C ALA A 52 -22.85 -11.11 25.53
N LEU A 53 -23.28 -12.12 26.28
CA LEU A 53 -24.61 -12.14 26.91
C LEU A 53 -24.71 -11.11 28.06
N ALA A 54 -23.62 -10.87 28.80
CA ALA A 54 -23.51 -9.80 29.79
C ALA A 54 -22.06 -9.31 29.90
N GLY A 55 -21.82 -8.25 30.68
CA GLY A 55 -20.59 -7.44 30.64
C GLY A 55 -19.24 -8.16 30.70
N ARG A 56 -19.17 -9.35 31.31
CA ARG A 56 -18.01 -10.27 31.28
C ARG A 56 -18.41 -11.74 31.14
N PHE A 57 -19.61 -12.02 30.60
CA PHE A 57 -20.19 -13.37 30.53
C PHE A 57 -20.52 -13.71 29.07
N TRP A 58 -19.85 -14.72 28.55
CA TRP A 58 -19.80 -15.01 27.12
C TRP A 58 -20.27 -16.43 26.81
N ALA A 59 -20.86 -16.59 25.63
CA ALA A 59 -21.18 -17.88 25.04
C ALA A 59 -20.61 -17.97 23.61
N ALA A 60 -20.15 -19.15 23.21
CA ALA A 60 -19.62 -19.41 21.86
C ALA A 60 -20.25 -20.67 21.26
N TYR A 61 -20.76 -20.59 20.04
CA TYR A 61 -21.41 -21.68 19.31
C TYR A 61 -20.59 -22.17 18.12
N SER A 62 -20.54 -23.48 17.90
CA SER A 62 -20.06 -24.06 16.63
C SER A 62 -21.15 -23.91 15.55
N ALA A 63 -20.87 -23.09 14.54
CA ALA A 63 -21.62 -23.03 13.29
C ALA A 63 -21.32 -24.22 12.34
N GLN A 64 -20.40 -25.12 12.73
CA GLN A 64 -20.12 -26.37 12.03
C GLN A 64 -21.02 -27.53 12.50
N ASP A 65 -21.25 -27.64 13.81
CA ASP A 65 -21.93 -28.80 14.43
C ASP A 65 -23.24 -28.44 15.15
N GLY A 66 -23.56 -27.14 15.21
CA GLY A 66 -24.71 -26.60 15.91
C GLY A 66 -24.71 -26.82 17.42
N ASN A 67 -23.53 -26.88 18.04
CA ASN A 67 -23.38 -27.00 19.49
C ASN A 67 -23.02 -25.67 20.17
N LEU A 68 -23.42 -25.51 21.42
CA LEU A 68 -22.87 -24.47 22.30
C LEU A 68 -21.49 -24.97 22.77
N TYR A 69 -20.41 -24.45 22.19
CA TYR A 69 -19.02 -24.91 22.42
C TYR A 69 -18.51 -24.55 23.82
N LYS A 70 -18.68 -23.31 24.29
CA LYS A 70 -18.05 -22.80 25.52
C LYS A 70 -18.84 -21.66 26.16
N VAL A 71 -18.83 -21.61 27.49
CA VAL A 71 -19.38 -20.49 28.28
C VAL A 71 -18.39 -20.13 29.37
N TRP A 72 -17.97 -18.86 29.45
CA TRP A 72 -16.88 -18.42 30.33
C TRP A 72 -17.11 -17.06 30.99
N GLN A 73 -16.30 -16.79 32.02
CA GLN A 73 -16.28 -15.53 32.75
C GLN A 73 -14.96 -14.80 32.48
N GLY A 74 -15.05 -13.67 31.79
CA GLY A 74 -13.90 -12.85 31.42
C GLY A 74 -14.18 -12.06 30.15
N ASP A 75 -13.20 -12.04 29.24
CA ASP A 75 -13.17 -11.20 28.04
C ASP A 75 -12.86 -12.04 26.79
N VAL A 76 -12.67 -11.37 25.66
CA VAL A 76 -12.01 -11.90 24.47
C VAL A 76 -10.69 -11.16 24.27
N ASN A 77 -9.61 -11.88 23.98
CA ASN A 77 -8.39 -11.30 23.45
C ASN A 77 -8.51 -11.20 21.93
N PHE A 78 -8.64 -9.99 21.42
CA PHE A 78 -8.71 -9.71 20.00
C PHE A 78 -7.29 -9.59 19.43
N ASP A 79 -6.68 -10.74 19.18
CA ASP A 79 -5.35 -10.85 18.54
C ASP A 79 -5.45 -11.34 17.09
N GLY A 80 -4.42 -11.02 16.30
CA GLY A 80 -4.26 -11.47 14.92
C GLY A 80 -4.19 -10.32 13.91
N ALA A 81 -3.94 -10.67 12.64
CA ALA A 81 -3.69 -9.71 11.55
C ALA A 81 -4.71 -8.56 11.43
N VAL A 82 -5.99 -8.84 11.72
CA VAL A 82 -7.11 -7.89 11.62
C VAL A 82 -7.19 -6.94 12.82
N TYR A 83 -6.73 -7.38 14.00
CA TYR A 83 -6.93 -6.70 15.29
C TYR A 83 -5.65 -6.02 15.79
N THR A 84 -4.54 -6.75 15.86
CA THR A 84 -3.25 -6.31 16.42
C THR A 84 -2.11 -6.35 15.40
N THR A 85 -2.39 -6.74 14.16
CA THR A 85 -1.42 -7.00 13.06
C THR A 85 -0.43 -8.15 13.31
N VAL A 86 -0.51 -8.83 14.45
CA VAL A 86 0.32 -9.99 14.80
C VAL A 86 -0.05 -11.21 13.94
N HIS A 87 0.95 -11.91 13.39
CA HIS A 87 0.77 -13.23 12.79
C HIS A 87 0.58 -14.29 13.89
N GLY A 88 -0.67 -14.64 14.21
CA GLY A 88 -0.97 -15.52 15.33
C GLY A 88 -2.40 -16.09 15.31
N PRO A 89 -2.80 -16.81 16.38
CA PRO A 89 -4.15 -17.30 16.54
C PRO A 89 -5.15 -16.13 16.63
N GLN A 90 -6.17 -16.20 15.79
CA GLN A 90 -7.36 -15.36 15.84
C GLN A 90 -8.19 -15.68 17.11
N PRO A 91 -9.08 -14.77 17.57
CA PRO A 91 -9.21 -14.40 18.98
C PRO A 91 -9.27 -15.54 20.00
N SER A 92 -8.59 -15.38 21.13
CA SER A 92 -8.67 -16.31 22.26
C SER A 92 -9.64 -15.82 23.33
N SER A 93 -10.33 -16.74 24.00
CA SER A 93 -11.11 -16.40 25.18
C SER A 93 -10.20 -16.09 26.37
N LEU A 94 -10.48 -15.02 27.12
CA LEU A 94 -9.78 -14.67 28.36
C LEU A 94 -10.64 -15.01 29.58
N GLY A 95 -10.02 -15.61 30.58
CA GLY A 95 -10.70 -16.06 31.80
C GLY A 95 -11.32 -17.46 31.71
N ASP A 96 -11.72 -17.99 32.86
CA ASP A 96 -12.06 -19.40 33.05
C ASP A 96 -13.49 -19.77 32.62
N ALA A 97 -13.66 -21.02 32.17
CA ALA A 97 -14.92 -21.54 31.66
C ALA A 97 -15.83 -22.11 32.77
N PHE A 98 -17.12 -21.78 32.71
CA PHE A 98 -18.14 -22.49 33.48
C PHE A 98 -18.28 -23.91 32.95
N PHE A 99 -18.34 -24.07 31.63
CA PHE A 99 -18.12 -25.36 30.97
C PHE A 99 -17.53 -25.19 29.57
N VAL A 100 -16.90 -26.28 29.09
CA VAL A 100 -16.55 -26.51 27.69
C VAL A 100 -17.31 -27.75 27.26
N ASN A 101 -17.88 -27.75 26.05
CA ASN A 101 -18.72 -28.83 25.56
C ASN A 101 -17.89 -29.95 24.94
N GLU A 102 -18.11 -31.18 25.42
CA GLU A 102 -17.50 -32.42 24.93
C GLU A 102 -18.38 -33.12 23.87
N VAL A 103 -19.64 -32.70 23.71
CA VAL A 103 -20.61 -33.32 22.81
C VAL A 103 -20.44 -32.76 21.39
N ALA A 104 -19.73 -33.50 20.55
CA ALA A 104 -19.48 -33.13 19.15
C ALA A 104 -20.78 -33.09 18.31
N GLN A 105 -21.62 -34.12 18.41
CA GLN A 105 -22.93 -34.19 17.75
C GLN A 105 -24.04 -34.18 18.81
N PRO A 106 -24.65 -33.01 19.11
CA PRO A 106 -25.60 -32.88 20.22
C PRO A 106 -27.05 -33.16 19.81
N TRP A 107 -27.36 -33.26 18.53
CA TRP A 107 -28.73 -33.37 18.02
C TRP A 107 -29.06 -34.82 17.63
N THR A 108 -30.12 -35.38 18.19
CA THR A 108 -30.61 -36.72 17.81
C THR A 108 -32.11 -36.68 17.56
N VAL A 109 -32.58 -37.22 16.43
CA VAL A 109 -34.02 -37.30 16.11
C VAL A 109 -34.47 -38.75 16.18
N ARG A 110 -35.35 -39.06 17.12
CA ARG A 110 -35.95 -40.39 17.28
C ARG A 110 -37.22 -40.50 16.44
N ILE A 111 -37.26 -41.41 15.48
CA ILE A 111 -38.44 -41.67 14.63
C ILE A 111 -38.83 -43.14 14.76
N HIS A 112 -40.10 -43.41 15.09
CA HIS A 112 -40.62 -44.77 15.33
C HIS A 112 -39.80 -45.62 16.33
N GLY A 113 -39.10 -44.96 17.26
CA GLY A 113 -38.24 -45.62 18.27
C GLY A 113 -36.79 -45.88 17.83
N GLN A 114 -36.39 -45.46 16.62
CA GLN A 114 -35.00 -45.50 16.15
C GLN A 114 -34.37 -44.11 16.19
N ASP A 115 -33.15 -44.00 16.73
CA ASP A 115 -32.38 -42.75 16.79
C ASP A 115 -31.64 -42.50 15.46
N GLN A 116 -31.80 -41.30 14.92
CA GLN A 116 -31.10 -40.83 13.72
C GLN A 116 -30.21 -39.63 14.07
N GLN A 117 -28.99 -39.62 13.53
CA GLN A 117 -28.12 -38.45 13.55
C GLN A 117 -28.40 -37.59 12.31
N PRO A 118 -28.77 -36.30 12.47
CA PRO A 118 -29.03 -35.39 11.37
C PRO A 118 -27.76 -34.77 10.81
N ASP A 119 -27.81 -34.31 9.56
CA ASP A 119 -26.84 -33.37 9.00
C ASP A 119 -27.18 -31.94 9.48
N VAL A 120 -26.31 -31.36 10.32
CA VAL A 120 -26.55 -30.09 10.99
C VAL A 120 -26.06 -28.94 10.12
N ARG A 121 -26.96 -28.03 9.72
CA ARG A 121 -26.59 -26.83 8.97
C ARG A 121 -26.94 -25.58 9.75
N TYR A 122 -25.93 -24.78 10.07
CA TYR A 122 -26.12 -23.40 10.51
C TYR A 122 -26.81 -22.59 9.40
N ARG A 123 -27.80 -21.77 9.78
CA ARG A 123 -28.62 -20.96 8.87
C ARG A 123 -28.46 -19.46 9.09
N GLY A 124 -27.60 -19.07 10.03
CA GLY A 124 -27.40 -17.67 10.39
C GLY A 124 -27.77 -17.37 11.83
N HIS A 125 -27.85 -16.09 12.12
CA HIS A 125 -28.41 -15.59 13.38
C HIS A 125 -29.22 -14.32 13.12
N ARG A 126 -30.22 -14.10 13.97
CA ARG A 126 -31.04 -12.89 13.96
C ARG A 126 -30.96 -12.16 15.29
N LEU A 127 -30.85 -10.84 15.23
CA LEU A 127 -31.01 -9.92 16.34
C LEU A 127 -32.49 -9.49 16.39
N GLU A 128 -33.10 -9.48 17.58
CA GLU A 128 -34.52 -9.11 17.78
C GLU A 128 -34.70 -8.73 19.26
N ASP A 129 -35.29 -7.57 19.57
CA ASP A 129 -35.45 -7.01 20.93
C ASP A 129 -34.17 -6.99 21.79
N GLY A 130 -33.00 -6.75 21.16
CA GLY A 130 -31.69 -6.79 21.83
C GLY A 130 -31.26 -8.18 22.29
N GLN A 131 -31.95 -9.23 21.84
CA GLN A 131 -31.61 -10.64 22.03
C GLN A 131 -31.10 -11.24 20.71
N VAL A 132 -30.33 -12.34 20.81
CA VAL A 132 -29.81 -13.06 19.64
C VAL A 132 -30.47 -14.43 19.55
N TYR A 133 -30.81 -14.80 18.33
CA TYR A 133 -31.41 -16.07 17.98
C TYR A 133 -30.52 -16.78 16.96
N VAL A 134 -29.98 -17.93 17.35
CA VAL A 134 -29.08 -18.75 16.54
C VAL A 134 -29.91 -19.77 15.77
N ASN A 135 -29.79 -19.78 14.44
CA ASN A 135 -30.66 -20.55 13.55
C ASN A 135 -29.93 -21.79 13.00
N PHE A 136 -30.55 -22.96 13.10
CA PHE A 136 -30.06 -24.22 12.55
C PHE A 136 -31.17 -24.96 11.80
N SER A 137 -30.80 -25.77 10.81
CA SER A 137 -31.67 -26.78 10.21
C SER A 137 -31.00 -28.15 10.27
N LEU A 138 -31.69 -29.12 10.85
CA LEU A 138 -31.31 -30.52 10.90
C LEU A 138 -31.90 -31.23 9.68
N GLN A 139 -31.05 -31.68 8.75
CA GLN A 139 -31.48 -32.49 7.60
C GLN A 139 -31.52 -33.97 7.98
N LEU A 140 -32.61 -34.65 7.64
CA LEU A 140 -32.84 -36.07 7.91
C LEU A 140 -32.56 -36.92 6.67
N ALA A 141 -32.33 -38.23 6.87
CA ALA A 141 -31.93 -39.15 5.82
C ALA A 141 -33.02 -39.42 4.76
N ASP A 142 -34.27 -39.03 5.02
CA ASP A 142 -35.41 -39.06 4.10
C ASP A 142 -35.61 -37.73 3.33
N GLY A 143 -34.79 -36.71 3.61
CA GLY A 143 -34.90 -35.37 3.03
C GLY A 143 -35.83 -34.42 3.78
N ALA A 144 -36.41 -34.82 4.91
CA ALA A 144 -37.12 -33.90 5.79
C ALA A 144 -36.14 -32.98 6.53
N SER A 145 -36.58 -31.77 6.90
CA SER A 145 -35.77 -30.78 7.62
C SER A 145 -36.49 -30.30 8.87
N VAL A 146 -35.80 -30.37 10.01
CA VAL A 146 -36.27 -29.82 11.30
C VAL A 146 -35.53 -28.53 11.57
N ASN A 147 -36.24 -27.42 11.68
CA ASN A 147 -35.64 -26.11 11.98
C ASN A 147 -35.60 -25.89 13.50
N ILE A 148 -34.50 -25.28 13.96
CA ILE A 148 -34.27 -24.92 15.36
C ILE A 148 -33.85 -23.46 15.42
N ARG A 149 -34.60 -22.67 16.17
CA ARG A 149 -34.23 -21.30 16.56
C ARG A 149 -33.87 -21.34 18.05
N GLU A 150 -32.65 -21.01 18.42
CA GLU A 150 -32.17 -21.02 19.81
C GLU A 150 -31.87 -19.61 20.32
N ARG A 151 -32.44 -19.23 21.46
CA ARG A 151 -32.16 -17.99 22.16
C ARG A 151 -31.37 -18.24 23.46
N PRO A 152 -30.05 -18.01 23.49
CA PRO A 152 -29.31 -17.89 24.75
C PRO A 152 -29.61 -16.57 25.46
N GLU A 153 -29.66 -16.56 26.79
CA GLU A 153 -29.75 -15.33 27.58
C GLU A 153 -29.05 -15.48 28.95
N TYR A 154 -28.45 -14.40 29.45
CA TYR A 154 -27.83 -14.40 30.78
C TYR A 154 -28.88 -14.39 31.90
N LEU A 155 -28.64 -15.15 32.97
CA LEU A 155 -29.48 -15.19 34.17
C LEU A 155 -28.69 -14.82 35.41
N ALA A 156 -29.34 -14.06 36.30
CA ALA A 156 -28.84 -13.74 37.63
C ALA A 156 -29.87 -14.16 38.71
N ARG A 157 -29.39 -14.71 39.81
CA ARG A 157 -30.17 -14.97 41.04
C ARG A 157 -29.47 -14.36 42.26
N ALA A 158 -30.28 -14.06 43.28
CA ALA A 158 -29.85 -13.46 44.54
C ALA A 158 -28.95 -12.22 44.33
N GLU A 159 -29.49 -11.16 43.70
CA GLU A 159 -28.81 -9.87 43.52
C GLU A 159 -27.45 -10.00 42.77
N GLY A 160 -27.43 -10.75 41.66
CA GLY A 160 -26.23 -10.96 40.84
C GLY A 160 -25.21 -11.96 41.39
N LYS A 161 -25.45 -12.52 42.59
CA LYS A 161 -24.46 -13.37 43.30
C LYS A 161 -24.36 -14.79 42.72
N GLN A 162 -25.42 -15.30 42.09
CA GLN A 162 -25.39 -16.55 41.34
C GLN A 162 -25.70 -16.30 39.86
N LYS A 163 -24.78 -16.72 39.00
CA LYS A 163 -24.84 -16.54 37.54
C LYS A 163 -25.41 -17.79 36.88
N GLY A 164 -26.02 -17.62 35.71
CA GLY A 164 -26.59 -18.71 34.95
C GLY A 164 -26.77 -18.38 33.47
N LEU A 165 -27.14 -19.40 32.72
CA LEU A 165 -27.49 -19.32 31.31
C LEU A 165 -28.90 -19.87 31.12
N GLU A 166 -29.75 -19.12 30.43
CA GLU A 166 -30.95 -19.65 29.78
C GLU A 166 -30.60 -20.06 28.34
N ARG A 167 -31.16 -21.17 27.88
CA ARG A 167 -31.24 -21.56 26.47
C ARG A 167 -32.72 -21.85 26.18
N THR A 168 -33.33 -21.10 25.27
CA THR A 168 -34.73 -21.31 24.87
C THR A 168 -34.79 -21.74 23.40
N PHE A 169 -35.33 -22.93 23.16
CA PHE A 169 -35.41 -23.59 21.85
C PHE A 169 -36.83 -23.54 21.29
N PHE A 170 -36.95 -23.11 20.05
CA PHE A 170 -38.16 -23.21 19.23
C PHE A 170 -37.89 -24.22 18.12
N VAL A 171 -38.81 -25.17 17.90
CA VAL A 171 -38.62 -26.31 16.99
C VAL A 171 -39.77 -26.35 15.97
N GLU A 172 -39.43 -26.42 14.69
CA GLU A 172 -40.39 -26.47 13.59
C GLU A 172 -40.05 -27.60 12.61
N GLY A 173 -41.04 -28.13 11.89
CA GLY A 173 -40.82 -29.18 10.88
C GLY A 173 -40.53 -30.59 11.42
N LEU A 174 -40.61 -30.82 12.74
CA LEU A 174 -40.41 -32.14 13.35
C LEU A 174 -41.46 -33.15 12.83
N PRO A 175 -41.06 -34.33 12.29
CA PRO A 175 -42.01 -35.32 11.76
C PRO A 175 -43.01 -35.83 12.80
N GLN A 176 -44.22 -36.20 12.34
CA GLN A 176 -45.29 -36.65 13.23
C GLN A 176 -44.89 -37.93 14.00
N GLY A 177 -44.89 -37.86 15.33
CA GLY A 177 -44.49 -38.98 16.19
C GLY A 177 -42.98 -39.16 16.33
N ALA A 178 -42.17 -38.20 15.85
CA ALA A 178 -40.75 -38.11 16.17
C ALA A 178 -40.52 -37.40 17.52
N THR A 179 -39.29 -37.45 18.03
CA THR A 179 -38.85 -36.66 19.20
C THR A 179 -37.43 -36.17 18.96
N LEU A 180 -37.22 -34.86 19.11
CA LEU A 180 -35.91 -34.24 19.03
C LEU A 180 -35.26 -34.22 20.42
N PHE A 181 -34.03 -34.74 20.50
CA PHE A 181 -33.21 -34.73 21.69
C PHE A 181 -31.99 -33.83 21.50
N LEU A 182 -31.67 -33.09 22.56
CA LEU A 182 -30.43 -32.34 22.74
C LEU A 182 -29.57 -33.02 23.80
N ASP A 183 -28.42 -33.56 23.40
CA ASP A 183 -27.39 -34.07 24.29
C ASP A 183 -26.40 -32.95 24.64
N PHE A 184 -26.04 -32.85 25.91
CA PHE A 184 -25.17 -31.78 26.42
C PHE A 184 -24.38 -32.22 27.65
N ASN A 185 -23.27 -31.53 27.92
CA ASN A 185 -22.66 -31.53 29.25
C ASN A 185 -22.69 -30.12 29.89
N LEU A 186 -22.69 -30.09 31.21
CA LEU A 186 -22.49 -28.89 32.01
C LEU A 186 -21.48 -29.19 33.12
N SER A 187 -20.75 -28.15 33.51
CA SER A 187 -19.77 -28.15 34.59
C SER A 187 -19.98 -26.91 35.44
N SER A 188 -19.28 -26.80 36.56
CA SER A 188 -19.41 -25.66 37.48
C SER A 188 -20.85 -25.43 37.96
N ILE A 189 -21.67 -26.48 38.07
CA ILE A 189 -23.03 -26.42 38.65
C ILE A 189 -23.04 -27.06 40.05
N PRO A 190 -23.64 -26.44 41.09
CA PRO A 190 -23.63 -27.01 42.45
C PRO A 190 -24.28 -28.39 42.57
N SER A 191 -25.36 -28.66 41.83
CA SER A 191 -26.06 -29.94 41.83
C SER A 191 -26.99 -30.08 40.61
N VAL A 192 -27.63 -31.24 40.45
CA VAL A 192 -28.71 -31.44 39.44
C VAL A 192 -29.87 -30.47 39.67
N HIS A 193 -30.16 -30.08 40.92
CA HIS A 193 -31.21 -29.09 41.25
C HIS A 193 -30.86 -27.66 40.85
N SER A 194 -29.65 -27.43 40.32
CA SER A 194 -29.26 -26.15 39.70
C SER A 194 -29.67 -26.05 38.23
N LEU A 195 -30.38 -27.05 37.70
CA LEU A 195 -30.99 -27.08 36.37
C LEU A 195 -32.52 -26.91 36.49
N GLU A 196 -33.10 -26.09 35.62
CA GLU A 196 -34.55 -25.90 35.50
C GLU A 196 -34.98 -26.03 34.03
N THR A 197 -36.01 -26.83 33.76
CA THR A 197 -36.55 -27.00 32.40
C THR A 197 -38.03 -27.35 32.39
N ASN A 198 -38.71 -27.07 31.27
CA ASN A 198 -40.05 -27.57 30.94
C ASN A 198 -40.01 -28.77 29.95
N GLY A 199 -38.85 -29.12 29.41
CA GLY A 199 -38.65 -30.35 28.61
C GLY A 199 -38.44 -31.58 29.50
N GLN A 200 -38.32 -32.76 28.88
CA GLN A 200 -38.03 -33.99 29.63
C GLN A 200 -36.51 -34.19 29.70
N LEU A 201 -35.93 -33.98 30.88
CA LEU A 201 -34.50 -34.15 31.13
C LEU A 201 -34.17 -35.57 31.64
N GLU A 202 -33.38 -36.29 30.89
CA GLU A 202 -32.69 -37.52 31.31
C GLU A 202 -31.26 -37.16 31.75
N VAL A 203 -30.87 -37.56 32.96
CA VAL A 203 -29.50 -37.37 33.48
C VAL A 203 -28.73 -38.66 33.24
N LEU A 204 -27.75 -38.60 32.32
CA LEU A 204 -26.98 -39.75 31.84
C LEU A 204 -25.80 -40.07 32.75
N GLU A 205 -25.08 -39.04 33.21
CA GLU A 205 -23.91 -39.18 34.08
C GLU A 205 -23.77 -37.95 34.99
N THR A 206 -23.33 -38.16 36.23
CA THR A 206 -22.88 -37.08 37.13
C THR A 206 -21.58 -37.47 37.83
N LYS A 207 -20.57 -36.59 37.80
CA LYS A 207 -19.27 -36.76 38.48
C LYS A 207 -19.05 -35.58 39.45
N PRO A 208 -18.64 -35.82 40.72
CA PRO A 208 -18.29 -34.73 41.62
C PRO A 208 -17.06 -33.95 41.13
N ARG A 209 -17.13 -32.62 41.17
CA ARG A 209 -16.02 -31.69 40.93
C ARG A 209 -15.80 -30.87 42.20
N LYS A 210 -14.58 -30.92 42.75
CA LYS A 210 -14.13 -30.04 43.85
C LYS A 210 -12.98 -29.19 43.33
N GLU A 211 -13.21 -27.89 43.22
CA GLU A 211 -12.22 -26.95 42.64
C GLU A 211 -12.43 -25.55 43.24
N LYS A 212 -11.36 -24.77 43.44
CA LYS A 212 -11.37 -23.44 44.07
C LYS A 212 -12.13 -23.38 45.41
N GLY A 213 -12.13 -24.48 46.17
CA GLY A 213 -12.84 -24.61 47.44
C GLY A 213 -14.37 -24.75 47.32
N LEU A 214 -14.91 -24.97 46.11
CA LEU A 214 -16.34 -25.14 45.86
C LEU A 214 -16.68 -26.59 45.50
N ASP A 215 -17.82 -27.05 46.01
CA ASP A 215 -18.46 -28.31 45.62
C ASP A 215 -19.39 -28.09 44.41
N ALA A 216 -19.20 -28.91 43.38
CA ALA A 216 -19.96 -28.90 42.13
C ALA A 216 -20.06 -30.31 41.53
N ILE A 217 -20.78 -30.43 40.41
CA ILE A 217 -20.76 -31.60 39.55
C ILE A 217 -20.41 -31.24 38.10
N ASP A 218 -19.80 -32.19 37.41
CA ASP A 218 -19.92 -32.33 35.96
C ASP A 218 -21.11 -33.25 35.67
N LEU A 219 -21.94 -32.86 34.72
CA LEU A 219 -23.17 -33.55 34.35
C LEU A 219 -23.22 -33.77 32.84
N LYS A 220 -23.64 -34.96 32.42
CA LYS A 220 -24.06 -35.25 31.04
C LYS A 220 -25.57 -35.53 31.04
N GLY A 221 -26.29 -34.86 30.16
CA GLY A 221 -27.75 -34.90 30.11
C GLY A 221 -28.28 -34.93 28.69
N ARG A 222 -29.51 -35.43 28.57
CA ARG A 222 -30.28 -35.53 27.33
C ARG A 222 -31.64 -34.87 27.57
N LEU A 223 -31.95 -33.84 26.79
CA LEU A 223 -33.20 -33.09 26.90
C LEU A 223 -34.09 -33.37 25.69
N ALA A 224 -35.27 -33.95 25.91
CA ALA A 224 -36.31 -33.99 24.88
C ALA A 224 -36.93 -32.60 24.72
N LEU A 225 -36.89 -32.06 23.50
CA LEU A 225 -37.51 -30.78 23.17
C LEU A 225 -39.00 -30.96 22.85
N GLN A 226 -39.80 -29.98 23.27
CA GLN A 226 -41.22 -29.87 22.98
C GLN A 226 -41.44 -29.59 21.48
N SER A 227 -42.49 -30.17 20.90
CA SER A 227 -42.89 -30.00 19.50
C SER A 227 -43.97 -28.94 19.28
N ASP A 228 -44.58 -28.45 20.38
CA ASP A 228 -45.76 -27.61 20.42
C ASP A 228 -45.58 -26.38 21.35
N GLY A 229 -44.33 -26.01 21.65
CA GLY A 229 -44.00 -24.84 22.47
C GLY A 229 -42.50 -24.63 22.67
N PRO A 230 -42.08 -23.49 23.23
CA PRO A 230 -40.69 -23.20 23.52
C PRO A 230 -40.16 -24.08 24.65
N THR A 231 -39.08 -24.82 24.39
CA THR A 231 -38.37 -25.56 25.45
C THR A 231 -37.33 -24.64 26.09
N ARG A 232 -37.42 -24.45 27.41
CA ARG A 232 -36.49 -23.66 28.20
C ARG A 232 -35.55 -24.59 28.97
N LEU A 233 -34.25 -24.34 28.94
CA LEU A 233 -33.25 -24.95 29.81
C LEU A 233 -32.46 -23.83 30.49
N ALA A 234 -32.60 -23.69 31.80
CA ALA A 234 -31.81 -22.76 32.61
C ALA A 234 -30.82 -23.53 33.48
N ALA A 235 -29.56 -23.11 33.49
CA ALA A 235 -28.50 -23.67 34.32
C ALA A 235 -27.89 -22.59 35.22
N TYR A 236 -27.83 -22.83 36.52
CA TYR A 236 -27.28 -21.92 37.51
C TYR A 236 -25.92 -22.43 38.03
N PHE A 237 -24.87 -21.67 37.75
CA PHE A 237 -23.49 -22.05 38.03
C PHE A 237 -23.07 -21.75 39.48
N THR A 238 -21.86 -22.17 39.83
CA THR A 238 -21.12 -21.75 41.02
C THR A 238 -20.72 -20.27 40.93
N LYS A 239 -20.31 -19.68 42.07
CA LYS A 239 -19.91 -18.27 42.18
C LYS A 239 -18.83 -17.87 41.16
N TYR A 240 -17.95 -18.81 40.81
CA TYR A 240 -16.89 -18.67 39.82
C TYR A 240 -16.83 -19.92 38.92
N PRO A 241 -16.29 -19.80 37.69
CA PRO A 241 -15.98 -20.94 36.82
C PRO A 241 -14.93 -21.90 37.42
N LEU A 242 -15.13 -23.20 37.19
CA LEU A 242 -14.31 -24.31 37.70
C LEU A 242 -13.64 -25.15 36.59
N ILE A 243 -13.62 -24.68 35.35
CA ILE A 243 -12.72 -25.18 34.30
C ILE A 243 -11.69 -24.09 33.99
N TYR A 244 -10.42 -24.37 34.30
CA TYR A 244 -9.30 -23.52 33.92
C TYR A 244 -9.24 -23.37 32.40
N ASN A 245 -8.99 -22.16 31.89
CA ASN A 245 -8.86 -21.93 30.45
C ASN A 245 -7.43 -22.22 29.97
N PRO A 246 -7.17 -23.30 29.21
CA PRO A 246 -5.82 -23.67 28.77
C PRO A 246 -5.24 -22.70 27.72
N ASN A 247 -6.07 -21.81 27.17
CA ASN A 247 -5.65 -20.79 26.22
C ASN A 247 -5.24 -19.47 26.90
N ARG A 248 -5.08 -19.46 28.24
CA ARG A 248 -4.42 -18.35 28.95
C ARG A 248 -3.00 -18.18 28.40
N VAL A 249 -2.66 -16.96 28.00
CA VAL A 249 -1.30 -16.61 27.59
C VAL A 249 -0.37 -16.75 28.79
N GLU A 250 0.81 -17.32 28.59
CA GLU A 250 1.80 -17.49 29.65
C GLU A 250 2.29 -16.10 30.11
N GLY A 251 2.22 -15.82 31.41
CA GLY A 251 2.40 -14.46 31.98
C GLY A 251 1.11 -13.69 32.26
N ALA A 252 -0.07 -14.16 31.85
CA ALA A 252 -1.34 -13.45 32.04
C ALA A 252 -1.76 -13.21 33.50
N GLU A 253 -1.09 -13.78 34.51
CA GLU A 253 -1.38 -13.48 35.92
C GLU A 253 -0.83 -12.12 36.36
N GLU A 254 0.20 -11.60 35.69
CA GLU A 254 0.66 -10.21 35.86
C GLU A 254 -0.27 -9.22 35.13
N GLU A 255 -0.84 -9.59 33.97
CA GLU A 255 -1.78 -8.73 33.24
C GLU A 255 -3.21 -8.75 33.82
N ASP A 256 -3.67 -9.87 34.41
CA ASP A 256 -4.95 -9.92 35.15
C ASP A 256 -4.91 -9.04 36.41
N ALA A 257 -3.73 -8.82 37.00
CA ALA A 257 -3.51 -7.94 38.13
C ALA A 257 -3.56 -6.44 37.77
N LEU A 258 -3.35 -6.07 36.49
CA LEU A 258 -3.36 -4.67 36.06
C LEU A 258 -4.77 -4.05 36.12
N PRO A 259 -4.94 -2.83 36.69
CA PRO A 259 -6.21 -2.10 36.68
C PRO A 259 -6.81 -1.96 35.28
N ARG A 260 -8.15 -1.90 35.18
CA ARG A 260 -8.88 -1.77 33.89
C ARG A 260 -8.30 -0.65 33.02
N GLY A 261 -8.07 0.52 33.61
CA GLY A 261 -7.49 1.68 32.92
C GLY A 261 -6.11 1.43 32.31
N ALA A 262 -5.25 0.67 33.00
CA ALA A 262 -3.92 0.31 32.51
C ALA A 262 -4.02 -0.56 31.24
N ARG A 263 -4.91 -1.57 31.25
CA ARG A 263 -5.17 -2.45 30.10
C ARG A 263 -5.84 -1.72 28.93
N LEU A 264 -6.71 -0.75 29.20
CA LEU A 264 -7.32 0.11 28.18
C LEU A 264 -6.30 1.05 27.52
N ILE A 265 -5.49 1.74 28.32
CA ILE A 265 -4.34 2.54 27.84
C ILE A 265 -3.35 1.65 27.07
N ALA A 266 -3.14 0.41 27.51
CA ALA A 266 -2.22 -0.49 26.86
C ALA A 266 -2.66 -0.92 25.45
N ARG A 267 -3.94 -0.73 25.11
CA ARG A 267 -4.64 -1.18 23.90
C ARG A 267 -5.23 -0.03 23.07
N SER A 268 -4.94 1.23 23.40
CA SER A 268 -5.35 2.43 22.66
C SER A 268 -4.16 3.18 22.06
N ASP A 269 -4.44 4.03 21.08
CA ASP A 269 -3.49 4.98 20.48
C ASP A 269 -2.99 6.05 21.46
N CYS A 270 -3.56 6.14 22.68
CA CYS A 270 -3.01 6.97 23.74
C CYS A 270 -1.51 6.69 23.98
N LYS A 271 -1.04 5.44 23.78
CA LYS A 271 0.38 5.06 23.81
C LYS A 271 1.25 5.71 22.72
N THR A 272 0.67 6.10 21.58
CA THR A 272 1.36 6.82 20.50
C THR A 272 1.73 8.24 20.93
N CYS A 273 0.90 8.86 21.77
CA CYS A 273 1.07 10.24 22.22
C CYS A 273 1.51 10.40 23.68
N HIS A 274 1.43 9.35 24.51
CA HIS A 274 1.74 9.39 25.94
C HIS A 274 2.43 8.10 26.41
N ASN A 275 3.32 8.22 27.39
CA ASN A 275 3.90 7.08 28.11
C ASN A 275 3.60 7.22 29.62
N THR A 276 3.70 6.13 30.39
CA THR A 276 3.36 6.14 31.82
C THR A 276 4.26 7.06 32.63
N TYR A 277 5.56 7.12 32.31
CA TYR A 277 6.56 7.87 33.10
C TYR A 277 7.42 8.82 32.26
N LEU A 278 7.52 8.60 30.94
CA LEU A 278 8.19 9.51 30.00
C LEU A 278 7.19 10.46 29.33
N LYS A 279 7.61 11.70 29.10
CA LYS A 279 6.92 12.61 28.18
C LYS A 279 7.26 12.22 26.75
N THR A 280 6.26 12.08 25.89
CA THR A 280 6.46 11.94 24.43
C THR A 280 5.82 13.14 23.71
N ILE A 281 4.76 12.94 22.93
CA ILE A 281 4.06 14.04 22.23
C ILE A 281 3.22 14.85 23.24
N GLY A 282 2.53 14.14 24.13
CA GLY A 282 1.83 14.65 25.30
C GLY A 282 2.57 14.35 26.62
N PRO A 283 2.05 14.83 27.76
CA PRO A 283 2.61 14.59 29.09
C PRO A 283 2.63 13.10 29.47
N ALA A 284 3.59 12.72 30.33
CA ALA A 284 3.56 11.42 30.98
C ALA A 284 2.30 11.25 31.85
N TYR A 285 1.76 10.03 31.96
CA TYR A 285 0.61 9.78 32.84
C TYR A 285 0.94 10.12 34.31
N ALA A 286 2.14 9.78 34.79
CA ALA A 286 2.62 10.16 36.11
C ALA A 286 2.75 11.69 36.30
N ASP A 287 2.98 12.46 35.23
CA ASP A 287 3.02 13.93 35.33
C ASP A 287 1.62 14.55 35.35
N VAL A 288 0.64 13.93 34.67
CA VAL A 288 -0.79 14.27 34.84
C VAL A 288 -1.21 13.99 36.30
N ALA A 289 -0.84 12.83 36.86
CA ALA A 289 -1.10 12.49 38.26
C ALA A 289 -0.48 13.48 39.26
N LYS A 290 0.79 13.87 39.05
CA LYS A 290 1.46 14.88 39.90
C LYS A 290 0.85 16.28 39.78
N ARG A 291 0.29 16.65 38.62
CA ARG A 291 -0.25 18.00 38.38
C ARG A 291 -1.67 18.20 38.90
N TYR A 292 -2.50 17.16 38.86
CA TYR A 292 -3.90 17.24 39.24
C TYR A 292 -4.15 16.39 40.49
N ALA A 293 -4.67 17.00 41.56
CA ALA A 293 -5.05 16.26 42.76
C ALA A 293 -6.16 15.23 42.42
N ASN A 294 -5.99 13.97 42.85
CA ASN A 294 -6.98 12.91 42.60
C ASN A 294 -8.30 13.20 43.35
N ASN A 295 -9.30 13.67 42.61
CA ASN A 295 -10.66 13.95 43.07
C ASN A 295 -11.65 13.88 41.88
N SER A 296 -12.95 13.84 42.19
CA SER A 296 -14.05 13.72 41.22
C SER A 296 -14.00 14.76 40.10
N ASP A 297 -13.63 15.99 40.43
CA ASP A 297 -13.79 17.15 39.57
C ASP A 297 -12.65 17.21 38.56
N ASN A 298 -11.42 16.89 39.00
CA ASN A 298 -10.27 16.70 38.14
C ASN A 298 -10.41 15.46 37.25
N VAL A 299 -10.93 14.34 37.77
CA VAL A 299 -11.22 13.14 36.95
C VAL A 299 -12.25 13.48 35.86
N ALA A 300 -13.36 14.14 36.20
CA ALA A 300 -14.37 14.54 35.20
C ALA A 300 -13.81 15.53 34.17
N MET A 301 -12.97 16.48 34.58
CA MET A 301 -12.28 17.40 33.68
C MET A 301 -11.33 16.67 32.71
N LEU A 302 -10.57 15.70 33.20
CA LEU A 302 -9.61 14.93 32.41
C LEU A 302 -10.30 13.94 31.46
N VAL A 303 -11.41 13.32 31.88
CA VAL A 303 -12.28 12.52 31.00
C VAL A 303 -12.81 13.39 29.85
N GLY A 304 -13.37 14.56 30.17
CA GLY A 304 -13.80 15.52 29.15
C GLY A 304 -12.67 16.01 28.24
N LYS A 305 -11.42 16.05 28.75
CA LYS A 305 -10.23 16.40 27.96
C LYS A 305 -9.79 15.30 27.01
N VAL A 306 -9.84 14.03 27.38
CA VAL A 306 -9.56 12.92 26.46
C VAL A 306 -10.64 12.87 25.38
N GLN A 307 -11.91 12.91 25.77
CA GLN A 307 -13.02 12.77 24.82
C GLN A 307 -13.15 13.94 23.82
N ASN A 308 -12.81 15.17 24.22
CA ASN A 308 -12.93 16.39 23.38
C ASN A 308 -11.58 17.00 22.97
N GLY A 309 -10.46 16.38 23.33
CA GLY A 309 -9.11 16.87 23.06
C GLY A 309 -8.70 18.15 23.82
N GLY A 310 -7.49 18.64 23.53
CA GLY A 310 -7.05 19.94 24.03
C GLY A 310 -5.56 20.25 23.90
N ALA A 311 -5.22 21.54 24.01
CA ALA A 311 -3.87 22.08 23.91
C ALA A 311 -3.54 23.04 25.07
N GLY A 312 -2.28 23.50 25.14
CA GLY A 312 -1.88 24.70 25.91
C GLY A 312 -1.53 24.51 27.39
N VAL A 313 -1.68 23.31 27.96
CA VAL A 313 -1.33 23.04 29.38
C VAL A 313 0.08 22.45 29.54
N TRP A 314 0.57 21.75 28.50
CA TRP A 314 1.79 20.93 28.52
C TRP A 314 2.74 21.17 27.33
N GLY A 315 2.38 22.11 26.44
CA GLY A 315 3.07 22.44 25.19
C GLY A 315 2.08 23.01 24.16
N GLU A 316 2.58 23.31 22.96
CA GLU A 316 1.76 23.72 21.82
C GLU A 316 1.10 22.51 21.11
N ALA A 317 1.66 21.30 21.28
CA ALA A 317 1.06 20.07 20.79
C ALA A 317 -0.35 19.88 21.38
N ALA A 318 -1.32 19.65 20.49
CA ALA A 318 -2.70 19.37 20.86
C ALA A 318 -2.90 17.85 20.99
N MET A 319 -3.56 17.43 22.07
CA MET A 319 -4.07 16.07 22.21
C MET A 319 -5.31 15.93 21.33
N THR A 320 -5.26 14.98 20.39
CA THR A 320 -6.37 14.54 19.55
C THR A 320 -7.61 14.19 20.40
N PRO A 321 -8.83 14.54 19.99
CA PRO A 321 -10.03 14.08 20.68
C PRO A 321 -10.26 12.58 20.46
N HIS A 322 -10.70 11.88 21.50
CA HIS A 322 -11.15 10.48 21.45
C HIS A 322 -12.67 10.39 21.69
N PRO A 323 -13.52 10.89 20.77
CA PRO A 323 -14.97 10.89 20.96
C PRO A 323 -15.56 9.47 20.92
N ASP A 324 -14.89 8.57 20.19
CA ASP A 324 -15.31 7.17 19.95
C ASP A 324 -15.00 6.23 21.11
N LEU A 325 -14.25 6.68 22.12
CA LEU A 325 -14.09 5.95 23.37
C LEU A 325 -15.30 6.21 24.30
N GLU A 326 -15.93 5.14 24.77
CA GLU A 326 -16.99 5.21 25.79
C GLU A 326 -16.50 5.96 27.04
N GLU A 327 -17.32 6.87 27.57
CA GLU A 327 -16.96 7.67 28.76
C GLU A 327 -16.56 6.78 29.95
N LEU A 328 -17.14 5.58 30.06
CA LEU A 328 -16.83 4.59 31.09
C LEU A 328 -15.44 3.95 30.96
N ASP A 329 -14.89 3.87 29.75
CA ASP A 329 -13.54 3.39 29.50
C ASP A 329 -12.53 4.53 29.62
N ILE A 330 -12.82 5.73 29.08
CA ILE A 330 -12.02 6.94 29.32
C ILE A 330 -11.89 7.20 30.83
N ARG A 331 -12.99 7.09 31.58
CA ARG A 331 -13.01 7.25 33.04
C ARG A 331 -12.14 6.20 33.73
N ALA A 332 -12.19 4.94 33.32
CA ALA A 332 -11.32 3.91 33.86
C ALA A 332 -9.83 4.18 33.54
N MET A 333 -9.49 4.66 32.33
CA MET A 333 -8.14 5.10 31.97
C MET A 333 -7.67 6.25 32.88
N VAL A 334 -8.47 7.31 33.01
CA VAL A 334 -8.14 8.50 33.82
C VAL A 334 -8.04 8.17 35.31
N GLU A 335 -8.92 7.32 35.86
CA GLU A 335 -8.87 6.91 37.27
C GLU A 335 -7.62 6.06 37.58
N TYR A 336 -7.11 5.27 36.62
CA TYR A 336 -5.79 4.62 36.72
C TYR A 336 -4.65 5.63 36.63
N ILE A 337 -4.67 6.55 35.66
CA ILE A 337 -3.65 7.62 35.52
C ILE A 337 -3.50 8.40 36.83
N MET A 338 -4.62 8.83 37.41
CA MET A 338 -4.67 9.58 38.66
C MET A 338 -4.33 8.73 39.91
N GLY A 339 -4.25 7.41 39.75
CA GLY A 339 -3.83 6.44 40.77
C GLY A 339 -2.37 5.98 40.66
N LEU A 340 -1.59 6.54 39.73
CA LEU A 340 -0.14 6.28 39.62
C LEU A 340 0.59 6.97 40.77
N ASP A 341 0.91 6.21 41.83
CA ASP A 341 1.77 6.70 42.91
C ASP A 341 3.24 6.81 42.45
N ALA A 342 3.94 7.83 42.93
CA ALA A 342 5.23 8.26 42.40
C ALA A 342 6.45 7.61 43.06
N GLU A 343 6.26 6.77 44.08
CA GLU A 343 7.35 6.17 44.87
C GLU A 343 7.73 4.74 44.45
N GLU A 344 6.81 3.93 43.88
CA GLU A 344 7.02 2.48 43.77
C GLU A 344 7.89 2.06 42.56
N GLU A 345 7.91 2.83 41.46
CA GLU A 345 8.78 2.53 40.29
C GLU A 345 10.18 3.18 40.37
N ALA A 346 10.42 4.07 41.33
CA ALA A 346 11.70 4.76 41.53
C ALA A 346 12.89 3.83 41.88
N LEU A 347 12.61 2.53 42.07
CA LEU A 347 13.56 1.48 42.38
C LEU A 347 13.78 0.45 41.25
N GLN A 348 13.00 0.48 40.15
CA GLN A 348 13.09 -0.55 39.09
C GLN A 348 13.06 -0.03 37.65
N ALA A 349 12.58 1.18 37.37
CA ALA A 349 12.56 1.74 36.02
C ALA A 349 13.31 3.07 35.93
N GLN A 350 14.61 3.01 35.60
CA GLN A 350 15.32 4.14 34.99
C GLN A 350 15.43 3.90 33.48
N PRO A 351 14.48 4.38 32.66
CA PRO A 351 14.86 4.80 31.31
C PRO A 351 15.84 5.96 31.46
N GLU A 352 17.05 5.82 30.93
CA GLU A 352 18.01 6.91 30.92
C GLU A 352 17.40 8.12 30.23
N THR A 353 17.39 9.27 30.91
CA THR A 353 17.47 10.54 30.19
C THR A 353 18.79 10.51 29.43
N LYS A 354 18.75 10.17 28.13
CA LYS A 354 19.91 10.04 27.23
C LYS A 354 20.73 11.34 27.25
N SER A 355 21.65 11.42 28.20
CA SER A 355 22.45 12.62 28.46
C SER A 355 23.65 12.65 27.52
N MET A 356 24.06 13.85 27.13
CA MET A 356 25.33 14.05 26.46
C MET A 356 26.50 14.13 27.46
N GLU A 357 26.21 14.14 28.77
CA GLU A 357 27.22 14.05 29.83
C GLU A 357 27.87 12.66 29.84
N GLY A 358 29.18 12.62 29.60
CA GLY A 358 29.97 11.39 29.60
C GLY A 358 30.19 10.75 28.23
N LEU A 359 29.57 11.28 27.16
CA LEU A 359 29.89 10.88 25.79
C LEU A 359 31.26 11.44 25.36
N GLU A 360 32.08 10.60 24.73
CA GLU A 360 33.34 11.02 24.09
C GLU A 360 33.05 11.55 22.69
N PHE A 361 32.84 12.87 22.59
CA PHE A 361 32.62 13.56 21.32
C PHE A 361 33.89 13.54 20.46
N VAL A 362 33.76 13.12 19.21
CA VAL A 362 34.76 13.38 18.17
C VAL A 362 34.66 14.85 17.75
N ASP A 363 35.77 15.57 17.82
CA ASP A 363 35.85 16.96 17.37
C ASP A 363 35.96 17.03 15.83
N ALA A 364 35.33 18.05 15.24
CA ALA A 364 35.36 18.27 13.80
C ALA A 364 36.76 18.68 13.29
N ALA A 365 37.06 18.38 12.03
CA ALA A 365 38.40 18.56 11.47
C ALA A 365 38.86 20.03 11.42
N GLU A 366 39.93 20.35 12.15
CA GLU A 366 40.44 21.73 12.28
C GLU A 366 40.82 22.36 10.93
N GLY A 367 40.47 23.64 10.75
CA GLY A 367 40.87 24.46 9.61
C GLY A 367 40.15 24.17 8.29
N LEU A 368 39.44 23.05 8.18
CA LEU A 368 38.54 22.78 7.05
C LEU A 368 37.31 23.69 7.13
N LYS A 369 36.90 24.21 5.97
CA LYS A 369 35.71 25.02 5.83
C LYS A 369 34.86 24.54 4.67
N GLN A 370 33.55 24.48 4.90
CA GLN A 370 32.55 24.12 3.89
C GLN A 370 32.58 25.03 2.65
N GLU A 371 32.97 26.30 2.80
CA GLU A 371 33.13 27.26 1.69
C GLU A 371 34.24 26.89 0.70
N ASN A 372 35.19 26.03 1.11
CA ASN A 372 36.34 25.57 0.31
C ASN A 372 36.16 24.15 -0.25
N LEU A 373 35.06 23.47 0.05
CA LEU A 373 34.79 22.10 -0.40
C LEU A 373 33.70 22.07 -1.49
N ILE A 374 33.76 21.03 -2.33
CA ILE A 374 32.78 20.77 -3.37
C ILE A 374 31.77 19.74 -2.85
N PRO A 375 30.44 19.95 -2.98
CA PRO A 375 29.47 19.01 -2.42
C PRO A 375 29.38 17.65 -3.13
N GLY A 376 28.80 16.67 -2.44
CA GLY A 376 28.82 15.25 -2.79
C GLY A 376 30.10 14.52 -2.31
N LEU A 377 30.08 13.19 -2.36
CA LEU A 377 31.22 12.31 -2.06
C LEU A 377 31.83 11.78 -3.37
N LEU A 378 33.13 11.52 -3.38
CA LEU A 378 33.76 10.72 -4.43
C LEU A 378 33.34 9.24 -4.27
N LEU A 379 32.64 8.71 -5.26
CA LEU A 379 32.36 7.28 -5.41
C LEU A 379 33.33 6.66 -6.41
N GLN A 380 33.99 5.58 -5.98
CA GLN A 380 34.80 4.70 -6.82
C GLN A 380 34.20 3.29 -6.82
N VAL A 381 33.97 2.71 -8.00
CA VAL A 381 33.38 1.38 -8.18
C VAL A 381 34.40 0.41 -8.79
N TYR A 382 34.48 -0.80 -8.26
CA TYR A 382 35.48 -1.81 -8.60
C TYR A 382 34.79 -3.13 -8.97
N GLN A 383 35.15 -3.73 -10.11
CA GLN A 383 34.64 -5.03 -10.54
C GLN A 383 35.66 -6.13 -10.23
N SER A 384 35.20 -7.21 -9.58
CA SER A 384 35.96 -8.44 -9.38
C SER A 384 35.72 -9.45 -10.50
N ASN A 385 36.76 -10.23 -10.80
CA ASN A 385 36.70 -11.43 -11.65
C ASN A 385 36.67 -12.72 -10.79
N ARG A 386 36.30 -12.61 -9.51
CA ARG A 386 36.15 -13.69 -8.53
C ARG A 386 34.89 -13.45 -7.73
N GLU A 387 34.31 -14.54 -7.24
CA GLU A 387 33.23 -14.51 -6.26
C GLU A 387 33.66 -13.70 -5.02
N LEU A 388 32.84 -12.76 -4.60
CA LEU A 388 33.01 -11.96 -3.38
C LEU A 388 32.07 -12.51 -2.30
N SER A 389 32.58 -12.64 -1.08
CA SER A 389 31.83 -13.09 0.09
C SER A 389 31.97 -12.16 1.30
N ARG A 390 32.96 -11.26 1.26
CA ARG A 390 33.32 -10.27 2.27
C ARG A 390 33.97 -9.05 1.61
N LEU A 391 33.91 -7.90 2.27
CA LEU A 391 34.66 -6.68 1.89
C LEU A 391 36.16 -6.94 1.71
N ALA A 392 36.72 -7.88 2.48
CA ALA A 392 38.13 -8.27 2.43
C ALA A 392 38.54 -9.05 1.15
N ASP A 393 37.58 -9.55 0.35
CA ASP A 393 37.84 -10.24 -0.91
C ASP A 393 38.17 -9.26 -2.06
N LEU A 394 37.91 -7.95 -1.86
CA LEU A 394 38.08 -6.87 -2.83
C LEU A 394 39.22 -5.92 -2.42
N SER A 395 39.82 -5.21 -3.39
CA SER A 395 40.87 -4.22 -3.12
C SER A 395 40.54 -2.86 -3.73
N PHE A 396 40.20 -1.90 -2.87
CA PHE A 396 39.90 -0.50 -3.21
C PHE A 396 41.15 0.35 -3.52
N ASN A 397 42.30 -0.28 -3.77
CA ASN A 397 43.58 0.38 -4.08
C ASN A 397 43.98 0.29 -5.57
N GLY A 398 43.15 -0.33 -6.41
CA GLY A 398 43.36 -0.40 -7.86
C GLY A 398 42.82 0.82 -8.60
N PRO A 399 42.93 0.87 -9.94
CA PRO A 399 42.12 1.77 -10.75
C PRO A 399 40.64 1.34 -10.70
N PRO A 400 39.69 2.25 -10.48
CA PRO A 400 38.26 1.91 -10.51
C PRO A 400 37.74 1.66 -11.94
N LEU A 401 36.60 0.97 -12.04
CA LEU A 401 35.83 0.80 -13.27
C LEU A 401 34.98 2.04 -13.57
N TYR A 402 34.42 2.66 -12.52
CA TYR A 402 33.68 3.91 -12.57
C TYR A 402 34.13 4.83 -11.43
N GLU A 403 34.21 6.12 -11.71
CA GLU A 403 34.60 7.17 -10.75
C GLU A 403 33.76 8.43 -11.01
N GLY A 404 33.15 8.97 -9.96
CA GLY A 404 32.22 10.09 -10.08
C GLY A 404 31.80 10.61 -8.71
N ILE A 405 31.15 11.77 -8.69
CA ILE A 405 30.62 12.36 -7.45
C ILE A 405 29.16 11.93 -7.24
N VAL A 406 28.81 11.54 -6.02
CA VAL A 406 27.44 11.19 -5.60
C VAL A 406 26.96 12.12 -4.50
N SER A 407 25.75 12.66 -4.62
CA SER A 407 25.17 13.53 -3.59
C SER A 407 24.33 12.79 -2.55
N GLN A 408 24.09 11.49 -2.70
CA GLN A 408 23.25 10.69 -1.80
C GLN A 408 23.71 9.23 -1.75
N ILE A 409 23.48 8.56 -0.62
CA ILE A 409 23.64 7.11 -0.49
C ILE A 409 22.25 6.50 -0.29
N HIS A 410 21.54 6.35 -1.39
CA HIS A 410 20.33 5.54 -1.54
C HIS A 410 20.35 5.04 -2.98
N ILE A 411 20.43 3.72 -3.18
CA ILE A 411 20.58 3.10 -4.50
C ILE A 411 19.74 1.82 -4.55
N GLU A 412 18.74 1.82 -5.42
CA GLU A 412 17.86 0.66 -5.66
C GLU A 412 18.41 -0.26 -6.78
N ASN A 413 17.92 -1.49 -6.86
CA ASN A 413 18.49 -2.56 -7.70
C ASN A 413 18.59 -2.21 -9.20
N ASN A 414 17.68 -1.38 -9.71
CA ASN A 414 17.65 -0.87 -11.08
C ASN A 414 18.76 0.18 -11.36
N GLU A 415 19.28 0.87 -10.33
CA GLU A 415 20.21 2.00 -10.47
C GLU A 415 21.68 1.58 -10.60
N PHE A 416 21.99 0.32 -10.28
CA PHE A 416 23.32 -0.27 -10.47
C PHE A 416 23.68 -0.56 -11.95
N GLN A 417 22.72 -0.43 -12.87
CA GLN A 417 22.81 -0.59 -14.34
C GLN A 417 24.09 -1.28 -14.89
N GLY A 418 24.05 -2.60 -15.02
CA GLY A 418 25.13 -3.41 -15.60
C GLY A 418 26.21 -3.86 -14.61
N LEU A 419 26.23 -3.32 -13.38
CA LEU A 419 26.92 -3.93 -12.25
C LEU A 419 26.03 -5.03 -11.66
N GLU A 420 26.07 -6.23 -12.24
CA GLU A 420 25.13 -7.28 -11.84
C GLU A 420 25.52 -8.01 -10.56
N ALA A 421 26.81 -8.32 -10.41
CA ALA A 421 27.36 -9.16 -9.34
C ALA A 421 28.88 -8.99 -9.25
N ASN A 422 29.47 -9.40 -8.13
CA ASN A 422 30.90 -9.39 -7.84
C ASN A 422 31.59 -8.03 -8.04
N PHE A 423 30.96 -6.96 -7.58
CA PHE A 423 31.53 -5.61 -7.55
C PHE A 423 31.55 -5.07 -6.12
N GLY A 424 32.23 -3.94 -5.93
CA GLY A 424 32.13 -3.16 -4.71
C GLY A 424 32.40 -1.68 -4.93
N MET A 425 32.07 -0.91 -3.91
CA MET A 425 31.96 0.54 -3.95
C MET A 425 32.67 1.14 -2.75
N GLN A 426 33.40 2.23 -2.97
CA GLN A 426 34.00 3.02 -1.90
C GLN A 426 33.63 4.49 -2.08
N TYR A 427 33.01 5.06 -1.05
CA TYR A 427 32.65 6.46 -0.95
C TYR A 427 33.70 7.19 -0.09
N LYS A 428 34.13 8.38 -0.49
CA LYS A 428 35.15 9.21 0.17
C LYS A 428 34.73 10.68 0.23
N GLY A 429 35.08 11.35 1.31
CA GLY A 429 34.91 12.79 1.46
C GLY A 429 34.70 13.17 2.92
N TYR A 430 33.70 14.00 3.16
CA TYR A 430 33.30 14.51 4.47
C TYR A 430 31.78 14.50 4.62
N ILE A 431 31.33 14.37 5.87
CA ILE A 431 29.97 14.65 6.31
C ILE A 431 29.96 15.90 7.18
N ALA A 432 29.03 16.81 6.91
CA ALA A 432 28.76 17.99 7.74
C ALA A 432 27.72 17.64 8.80
N ILE A 433 28.12 17.82 10.05
CA ILE A 433 27.30 17.60 11.24
C ILE A 433 26.72 18.96 11.66
N PRO A 434 25.38 19.14 11.64
CA PRO A 434 24.75 20.45 11.80
C PRO A 434 24.81 20.99 13.23
N LYS A 435 25.02 20.11 14.23
CA LYS A 435 24.95 20.41 15.66
C LYS A 435 25.68 19.33 16.47
N ASP A 436 26.33 19.70 17.57
CA ASP A 436 26.78 18.77 18.62
C ASP A 436 25.65 17.81 19.04
N ASN A 437 25.84 16.51 18.83
CA ASN A 437 24.85 15.49 19.17
C ASN A 437 25.47 14.08 19.28
N ASN A 438 24.68 13.12 19.78
CA ASN A 438 24.94 11.71 19.52
C ASN A 438 24.08 11.25 18.34
N TYR A 439 24.73 10.75 17.30
CA TYR A 439 24.08 10.33 16.05
C TYR A 439 24.06 8.81 15.96
N VAL A 440 22.91 8.25 15.61
CA VAL A 440 22.78 6.83 15.24
C VAL A 440 22.69 6.77 13.72
N PHE A 441 23.74 6.30 13.08
CA PHE A 441 23.75 5.99 11.65
C PHE A 441 23.21 4.59 11.43
N ARG A 442 22.29 4.44 10.47
CA ARG A 442 21.81 3.14 10.01
C ARG A 442 22.26 2.91 8.58
N LEU A 443 23.05 1.86 8.40
CA LEU A 443 23.43 1.37 7.09
C LEU A 443 22.50 0.21 6.73
N ARG A 444 21.85 0.30 5.57
CA ARG A 444 21.06 -0.78 4.97
C ARG A 444 21.75 -1.24 3.72
N SER A 445 21.86 -2.54 3.52
CA SER A 445 22.64 -3.10 2.41
C SER A 445 22.23 -4.55 2.14
N ASP A 446 22.27 -4.95 0.87
CA ASP A 446 21.90 -6.31 0.45
C ASP A 446 23.02 -7.35 0.72
N ASP A 447 24.26 -6.90 0.64
CA ASP A 447 25.50 -7.64 0.93
C ASP A 447 26.47 -6.71 1.70
N GLY A 448 27.62 -7.26 2.12
CA GLY A 448 28.46 -6.69 3.16
C GLY A 448 28.93 -5.24 2.97
N SER A 449 28.89 -4.48 4.06
CA SER A 449 29.09 -3.04 4.08
C SER A 449 29.70 -2.51 5.39
N ARG A 450 30.36 -1.35 5.33
CA ARG A 450 31.00 -0.70 6.47
C ARG A 450 31.01 0.82 6.35
N LEU A 451 30.74 1.53 7.45
CA LEU A 451 30.86 2.98 7.60
C LEU A 451 32.00 3.32 8.56
N LEU A 452 32.84 4.29 8.18
CA LEU A 452 33.82 4.94 9.05
C LEU A 452 33.63 6.46 9.05
N ILE A 453 33.73 7.06 10.24
CA ILE A 453 33.76 8.51 10.46
C ILE A 453 35.01 8.84 11.27
N ASP A 454 35.84 9.76 10.77
CA ASP A 454 37.17 10.09 11.31
C ASP A 454 38.07 8.88 11.62
N GLY A 455 37.96 7.85 10.76
CA GLY A 455 38.70 6.60 10.87
C GLY A 455 38.17 5.63 11.94
N GLN A 456 37.19 6.03 12.74
CA GLN A 456 36.47 5.14 13.66
C GLN A 456 35.45 4.31 12.87
N GLU A 457 35.37 3.01 13.13
CA GLU A 457 34.40 2.10 12.48
C GLU A 457 33.06 2.20 13.22
N VAL A 458 32.06 2.86 12.59
CA VAL A 458 30.76 3.18 13.20
C VAL A 458 29.74 2.07 12.95
N VAL A 459 29.71 1.54 11.73
CA VAL A 459 28.89 0.37 11.36
C VAL A 459 29.76 -0.62 10.61
N ASN A 460 29.70 -1.90 11.00
CA ASN A 460 30.32 -3.00 10.28
C ASN A 460 29.31 -4.15 10.19
N TYR A 461 28.90 -4.46 8.96
CA TYR A 461 27.91 -5.46 8.62
C TYR A 461 28.40 -6.17 7.36
N ASP A 462 29.47 -6.97 7.50
CA ASP A 462 30.18 -7.66 6.42
C ASP A 462 29.75 -9.14 6.28
N GLY A 463 29.54 -9.60 5.05
CA GLY A 463 29.09 -10.95 4.73
C GLY A 463 28.19 -10.99 3.50
N LEU A 464 27.53 -12.14 3.29
CA LEU A 464 26.43 -12.29 2.33
C LEU A 464 25.10 -12.33 3.08
N HIS A 465 24.10 -11.57 2.67
CA HIS A 465 22.79 -11.52 3.33
C HIS A 465 21.65 -11.17 2.36
N SER A 466 20.71 -10.34 2.80
CA SER A 466 19.72 -9.64 1.96
C SER A 466 19.62 -8.20 2.47
N ALA A 467 18.76 -7.36 1.87
CA ALA A 467 18.58 -5.93 2.19
C ALA A 467 18.09 -5.63 3.64
N GLU A 468 18.93 -5.94 4.62
CA GLU A 468 18.73 -5.78 6.06
C GLU A 468 19.29 -4.43 6.53
N LYS A 469 19.31 -4.21 7.86
CA LYS A 469 19.71 -2.94 8.48
C LYS A 469 20.64 -3.17 9.67
N MET A 470 21.69 -2.36 9.78
CA MET A 470 22.59 -2.33 10.92
C MET A 470 22.78 -0.90 11.40
N ASP A 471 22.66 -0.70 12.71
CA ASP A 471 22.73 0.61 13.36
C ASP A 471 24.08 0.75 14.10
N GLY A 472 24.63 1.96 14.14
CA GLY A 472 25.87 2.30 14.83
C GLY A 472 25.84 3.74 15.37
N GLU A 473 26.39 3.95 16.55
CA GLU A 473 26.16 5.16 17.37
C GLU A 473 27.49 5.88 17.67
N ILE A 474 27.54 7.19 17.43
CA ILE A 474 28.76 8.02 17.59
C ILE A 474 28.43 9.47 17.98
N ALA A 475 29.19 10.02 18.93
CA ALA A 475 29.06 11.41 19.37
C ALA A 475 29.93 12.33 18.52
N LEU A 476 29.32 13.32 17.87
CA LEU A 476 29.99 14.21 16.91
C LEU A 476 29.72 15.67 17.25
N ARG A 477 30.76 16.52 17.15
CA ARG A 477 30.63 17.98 17.22
C ARG A 477 29.95 18.54 15.97
N GLN A 478 29.49 19.78 16.06
CA GLN A 478 29.15 20.58 14.89
C GLN A 478 30.40 20.84 14.02
N GLY A 479 30.35 20.49 12.74
CA GLY A 479 31.43 20.75 11.78
C GLY A 479 31.58 19.69 10.70
N LEU A 480 32.77 19.62 10.08
CA LEU A 480 33.09 18.66 9.04
C LEU A 480 33.89 17.48 9.60
N HIS A 481 33.37 16.27 9.40
CA HIS A 481 33.98 15.01 9.80
C HIS A 481 34.36 14.22 8.55
N SER A 482 35.52 13.57 8.53
CA SER A 482 35.93 12.77 7.38
C SER A 482 35.12 11.47 7.28
N PHE A 483 34.72 11.13 6.06
CA PHE A 483 33.72 10.10 5.79
C PHE A 483 34.28 9.05 4.82
N ARG A 484 34.15 7.76 5.18
CA ARG A 484 34.40 6.65 4.25
C ARG A 484 33.33 5.58 4.42
N LEU A 485 32.72 5.15 3.31
CA LEU A 485 31.81 4.01 3.29
C LEU A 485 32.30 2.98 2.27
N GLU A 486 32.20 1.70 2.62
CA GLU A 486 32.58 0.56 1.79
C GLU A 486 31.42 -0.43 1.66
N PHE A 487 31.26 -1.02 0.48
CA PHE A 487 30.21 -1.98 0.15
C PHE A 487 30.74 -2.98 -0.88
N PHE A 488 30.25 -4.22 -0.84
CA PHE A 488 30.38 -5.17 -1.94
C PHE A 488 29.04 -5.86 -2.21
N GLN A 489 28.93 -6.49 -3.37
CA GLN A 489 27.79 -7.29 -3.78
C GLN A 489 28.30 -8.52 -4.55
N GLY A 490 28.09 -9.72 -3.99
CA GLY A 490 28.51 -11.01 -4.53
C GLY A 490 27.54 -11.54 -5.59
N GLY A 491 26.24 -11.41 -5.36
CA GLY A 491 25.19 -11.59 -6.37
C GLY A 491 23.83 -11.96 -5.77
N GLY A 492 22.77 -11.26 -6.18
CA GLY A 492 21.41 -11.54 -5.75
C GLY A 492 20.46 -10.40 -6.06
N GLY A 493 19.88 -9.81 -5.01
CA GLY A 493 19.37 -8.44 -5.06
C GLY A 493 20.53 -7.45 -5.19
N LYS A 494 20.22 -6.14 -5.11
CA LYS A 494 21.20 -5.06 -4.96
C LYS A 494 20.51 -3.88 -4.25
N PHE A 495 21.04 -3.45 -3.11
CA PHE A 495 20.52 -2.29 -2.38
C PHE A 495 21.61 -1.69 -1.50
N ILE A 496 21.64 -0.35 -1.37
CA ILE A 496 22.33 0.33 -0.27
C ILE A 496 21.66 1.65 0.11
N ALA A 497 21.55 1.93 1.41
CA ALA A 497 21.06 3.20 1.95
C ALA A 497 21.82 3.61 3.22
N LEU A 498 22.06 4.91 3.39
CA LEU A 498 22.52 5.49 4.66
C LEU A 498 21.46 6.43 5.24
N GLU A 499 20.92 6.02 6.38
CA GLU A 499 19.97 6.76 7.21
C GLU A 499 20.67 7.26 8.49
N TRP A 500 20.16 8.32 9.13
CA TRP A 500 20.62 8.79 10.44
C TRP A 500 19.46 9.22 11.35
N SER A 501 19.72 9.31 12.65
CA SER A 501 18.87 9.95 13.67
C SER A 501 19.74 10.58 14.77
N ALA A 502 19.19 11.47 15.58
CA ALA A 502 19.88 12.16 16.68
C ALA A 502 19.18 11.97 18.04
N TYR A 503 19.78 12.44 19.15
CA TYR A 503 19.16 12.30 20.49
C TYR A 503 17.97 13.25 20.72
N ASP A 504 17.93 14.38 20.03
CA ASP A 504 16.82 15.36 20.08
C ASP A 504 15.83 15.22 18.92
N ASP A 505 16.20 14.51 17.85
CA ASP A 505 15.27 14.01 16.83
C ASP A 505 15.54 12.51 16.53
N PRO A 506 14.83 11.58 17.19
CA PRO A 506 15.05 10.14 17.06
C PRO A 506 14.38 9.53 15.82
N ALA A 507 13.80 10.33 14.92
CA ALA A 507 13.32 9.84 13.63
C ALA A 507 14.50 9.50 12.72
N PHE A 508 14.41 8.39 11.99
CA PHE A 508 15.40 8.06 10.96
C PHE A 508 15.02 8.68 9.62
N GLU A 509 15.91 9.49 9.06
CA GLU A 509 15.84 10.03 7.70
C GLU A 509 17.05 9.58 6.87
N LEU A 510 16.97 9.61 5.54
CA LEU A 510 18.15 9.49 4.68
C LEU A 510 19.07 10.70 4.92
N VAL A 511 20.38 10.47 5.08
CA VAL A 511 21.34 11.57 5.33
C VAL A 511 21.22 12.63 4.22
N PRO A 512 20.87 13.89 4.53
CA PRO A 512 20.53 14.88 3.51
C PRO A 512 21.68 15.17 2.55
N ARG A 513 21.36 15.38 1.27
CA ARG A 513 22.35 15.64 0.19
C ARG A 513 23.29 16.81 0.50
N SER A 514 22.80 17.80 1.24
CA SER A 514 23.53 18.99 1.67
C SER A 514 24.62 18.72 2.72
N GLN A 515 24.69 17.52 3.30
CA GLN A 515 25.71 17.18 4.30
C GLN A 515 26.99 16.59 3.69
N PHE A 516 27.01 16.22 2.41
CA PHE A 516 28.17 15.53 1.81
C PHE A 516 29.09 16.48 1.04
N PHE A 517 30.41 16.32 1.22
CA PHE A 517 31.46 17.17 0.62
C PHE A 517 32.74 16.38 0.27
N HIS A 518 33.56 16.90 -0.65
CA HIS A 518 34.90 16.40 -0.99
C HIS A 518 35.84 17.55 -1.39
N ASN A 519 37.16 17.31 -1.42
CA ASN A 519 38.14 18.29 -1.88
C ASN A 519 38.19 18.39 -3.40
N GLN A 520 38.60 19.54 -3.95
CA GLN A 520 38.89 19.69 -5.38
C GLN A 520 39.96 18.70 -5.89
N ALA A 521 40.86 18.24 -5.02
CA ALA A 521 41.88 17.21 -5.34
C ALA A 521 41.32 15.77 -5.40
N GLU A 522 40.07 15.56 -4.99
CA GLU A 522 39.36 14.28 -5.00
C GLU A 522 38.28 14.25 -6.11
N GLN A 523 38.34 15.20 -7.05
CA GLN A 523 37.50 15.21 -8.25
C GLN A 523 37.89 14.07 -9.21
N PRO A 524 36.92 13.46 -9.92
CA PRO A 524 37.19 12.44 -10.93
C PRO A 524 38.14 12.91 -12.04
N ALA A 525 38.86 11.97 -12.66
CA ALA A 525 39.63 12.29 -13.87
C ALA A 525 38.70 12.82 -15.01
N PRO A 526 39.13 13.78 -15.86
CA PRO A 526 38.29 14.31 -16.94
C PRO A 526 37.85 13.29 -18.00
N ASP A 527 38.46 12.11 -18.03
CA ASP A 527 38.15 10.96 -18.86
C ASP A 527 37.62 9.74 -18.06
N ALA A 528 37.31 9.94 -16.77
CA ALA A 528 36.67 8.94 -15.93
C ALA A 528 35.27 8.57 -16.45
N LYS A 529 34.87 7.32 -16.22
CA LYS A 529 33.50 6.87 -16.48
C LYS A 529 32.64 7.15 -15.27
N THR A 530 31.63 8.00 -15.43
CA THR A 530 30.65 8.29 -14.38
C THR A 530 29.94 7.00 -13.92
N PRO A 531 29.79 6.74 -12.60
CA PRO A 531 29.00 5.62 -12.09
C PRO A 531 27.51 5.80 -12.44
N PRO A 532 26.76 4.73 -12.78
CA PRO A 532 25.33 4.87 -13.09
C PRO A 532 24.52 5.54 -11.96
N MET A 533 24.80 5.18 -10.71
CA MET A 533 24.21 5.74 -9.50
C MET A 533 24.62 7.18 -9.17
N ALA A 534 25.57 7.78 -9.90
CA ALA A 534 25.86 9.22 -9.77
C ALA A 534 24.83 10.10 -10.52
N GLN A 535 23.92 9.47 -11.27
CA GLN A 535 22.84 10.12 -12.01
C GLN A 535 21.53 9.42 -11.68
N LEU A 536 21.03 9.65 -10.46
CA LEU A 536 19.75 9.14 -9.92
C LEU A 536 18.55 9.77 -10.65
N VAL A 537 18.40 9.41 -11.92
CA VAL A 537 17.42 9.94 -12.88
C VAL A 537 16.09 9.19 -12.68
N HIS A 538 15.47 9.42 -11.52
CA HIS A 538 14.14 8.89 -11.18
C HIS A 538 13.03 9.54 -12.03
N ILE A 539 12.93 9.15 -13.29
CA ILE A 539 11.87 9.59 -14.20
C ILE A 539 10.61 8.75 -13.93
N PRO A 540 9.50 9.33 -13.46
CA PRO A 540 8.32 8.53 -13.15
C PRO A 540 7.73 7.88 -14.40
N GLY A 541 7.48 6.57 -14.30
CA GLY A 541 7.03 5.73 -15.42
C GLY A 541 8.16 5.16 -16.30
N ASP A 542 9.43 5.47 -16.04
CA ASP A 542 10.59 4.83 -16.70
C ASP A 542 11.45 4.09 -15.66
N GLN A 543 11.34 2.75 -15.63
CA GLN A 543 11.91 1.86 -14.61
C GLN A 543 11.47 2.14 -13.16
N ASN A 544 10.52 3.06 -12.99
CA ASN A 544 10.02 3.59 -11.73
C ASN A 544 8.49 3.69 -11.79
N ALA A 545 7.82 3.77 -10.64
CA ALA A 545 6.38 4.05 -10.58
C ALA A 545 6.03 5.38 -11.30
N VAL A 546 4.81 5.49 -11.84
CA VAL A 546 4.30 6.81 -12.29
C VAL A 546 4.00 7.66 -11.06
N ALA A 547 4.23 8.97 -11.10
CA ALA A 547 4.19 9.83 -9.91
C ALA A 547 2.78 10.26 -9.47
N GLY A 548 1.71 9.78 -10.11
CA GLY A 548 0.36 10.21 -9.79
C GLY A 548 -0.73 9.65 -10.70
N VAL A 549 -1.85 10.34 -10.71
CA VAL A 549 -3.06 9.99 -11.47
C VAL A 549 -2.82 10.19 -12.96
N HIS A 550 -3.27 9.23 -13.76
CA HIS A 550 -3.21 9.28 -15.22
C HIS A 550 -3.97 10.53 -15.75
N PRO A 551 -3.41 11.34 -16.68
CA PRO A 551 -4.00 12.63 -17.07
C PRO A 551 -5.46 12.57 -17.53
N GLY A 552 -5.83 11.49 -18.20
CA GLY A 552 -7.20 11.21 -18.66
C GLY A 552 -8.24 10.94 -17.56
N TYR A 553 -7.88 10.98 -16.27
CA TYR A 553 -8.79 10.77 -15.15
C TYR A 553 -8.72 11.89 -14.13
N THR A 554 -9.89 12.31 -13.64
CA THR A 554 -10.01 13.18 -12.48
C THR A 554 -10.23 12.33 -11.24
N LEU A 555 -9.30 12.41 -10.28
CA LEU A 555 -9.43 11.82 -8.95
C LEU A 555 -10.27 12.71 -8.04
N SER A 556 -11.14 12.09 -7.25
CA SER A 556 -11.97 12.70 -6.23
C SER A 556 -12.09 11.75 -5.03
N PRO A 557 -12.29 12.24 -3.80
CA PRO A 557 -12.72 11.40 -2.68
C PRO A 557 -14.06 10.70 -2.98
N ALA A 558 -14.29 9.55 -2.36
CA ALA A 558 -15.57 8.83 -2.38
C ALA A 558 -16.07 8.51 -0.96
N ARG A 559 -15.66 9.32 0.01
CA ARG A 559 -15.93 9.18 1.45
C ARG A 559 -16.04 10.57 2.12
N PRO A 560 -16.83 10.69 3.19
CA PRO A 560 -16.67 11.73 4.21
C PRO A 560 -15.24 11.74 4.78
N LYS A 561 -14.79 12.87 5.35
CA LYS A 561 -13.39 13.03 5.79
C LYS A 561 -13.02 12.14 6.97
N ASP A 562 -13.97 12.02 7.88
CA ASP A 562 -14.01 11.24 9.11
C ASP A 562 -14.19 9.73 8.87
N PHE A 563 -14.82 9.32 7.77
CA PHE A 563 -14.92 7.90 7.40
C PHE A 563 -13.57 7.39 6.85
N MET A 564 -12.94 6.45 7.56
CA MET A 564 -11.59 5.92 7.25
C MET A 564 -11.61 4.39 7.00
N PRO A 565 -12.28 3.89 5.93
CA PRO A 565 -12.48 2.46 5.73
C PRO A 565 -11.23 1.71 5.22
N LYS A 566 -10.93 0.58 5.87
CA LYS A 566 -10.09 -0.49 5.29
C LYS A 566 -10.97 -1.34 4.36
N VAL A 567 -11.09 -1.00 3.08
CA VAL A 567 -12.12 -1.61 2.21
C VAL A 567 -11.83 -3.09 1.90
N GLY A 568 -12.59 -3.99 2.51
CA GLY A 568 -12.55 -5.44 2.29
C GLY A 568 -13.39 -5.89 1.08
N GLY A 569 -14.50 -5.20 0.81
CA GLY A 569 -15.42 -5.43 -0.30
C GLY A 569 -16.29 -4.20 -0.53
N MET A 570 -16.78 -3.98 -1.75
CA MET A 570 -17.72 -2.89 -2.04
C MET A 570 -18.51 -3.12 -3.32
N ASP A 571 -19.75 -2.62 -3.38
CA ASP A 571 -20.65 -2.70 -4.53
C ASP A 571 -21.83 -1.71 -4.41
N PHE A 572 -22.56 -1.46 -5.49
CA PHE A 572 -23.64 -0.44 -5.51
C PHE A 572 -25.06 -1.01 -5.35
N LEU A 573 -25.89 -0.31 -4.57
CA LEU A 573 -27.36 -0.43 -4.61
C LEU A 573 -27.93 0.23 -5.89
N SER A 574 -29.14 -0.15 -6.27
CA SER A 574 -29.82 0.36 -7.47
C SER A 574 -30.18 1.85 -7.40
N ASP A 575 -30.33 2.39 -6.19
CA ASP A 575 -30.48 3.83 -5.92
C ASP A 575 -29.17 4.63 -6.10
N GLY A 576 -28.03 3.93 -6.22
CA GLY A 576 -26.70 4.49 -6.40
C GLY A 576 -25.89 4.67 -5.12
N ARG A 577 -26.38 4.29 -3.94
CA ARG A 577 -25.56 4.30 -2.72
C ARG A 577 -24.53 3.16 -2.75
N LEU A 578 -23.36 3.41 -2.18
CA LEU A 578 -22.24 2.46 -2.17
C LEU A 578 -22.23 1.66 -0.87
N VAL A 579 -22.29 0.34 -0.96
CA VAL A 579 -22.12 -0.57 0.17
C VAL A 579 -20.64 -0.91 0.29
N VAL A 580 -20.08 -0.87 1.51
CA VAL A 580 -18.66 -1.11 1.80
C VAL A 580 -18.54 -2.04 3.01
N SER A 581 -17.88 -3.19 2.87
CA SER A 581 -17.42 -4.00 4.01
C SER A 581 -15.98 -3.67 4.38
N THR A 582 -15.65 -3.72 5.66
CA THR A 582 -14.32 -3.35 6.17
C THR A 582 -13.51 -4.52 6.72
N TRP A 583 -12.19 -4.47 6.49
CA TRP A 583 -11.22 -5.45 7.01
C TRP A 583 -10.55 -4.89 8.27
N ASP A 584 -11.33 -4.85 9.34
CA ASP A 584 -10.97 -4.35 10.67
C ASP A 584 -11.61 -5.20 11.79
N ALA A 585 -11.40 -4.78 13.04
CA ALA A 585 -11.84 -5.48 14.23
C ALA A 585 -13.37 -5.63 14.37
N GLU A 586 -14.17 -4.71 13.80
CA GLU A 586 -15.62 -4.88 13.81
C GLU A 586 -16.08 -5.83 12.70
N GLY A 587 -15.36 -5.89 11.57
CA GLY A 587 -15.83 -6.59 10.37
C GLY A 587 -17.14 -6.00 9.87
N ALA A 588 -17.22 -4.67 9.84
CA ALA A 588 -18.45 -3.93 9.62
C ALA A 588 -18.86 -3.84 8.15
N VAL A 589 -20.13 -3.47 7.93
CA VAL A 589 -20.66 -3.06 6.62
C VAL A 589 -21.34 -1.72 6.77
N TYR A 590 -21.05 -0.82 5.83
CA TYR A 590 -21.58 0.53 5.77
C TYR A 590 -22.31 0.78 4.45
N ILE A 591 -23.33 1.63 4.49
CA ILE A 591 -23.84 2.33 3.31
C ILE A 591 -23.23 3.73 3.30
N VAL A 592 -22.74 4.18 2.14
CA VAL A 592 -22.21 5.52 1.90
C VAL A 592 -23.04 6.20 0.79
N ASP A 593 -23.62 7.35 1.12
CA ASP A 593 -24.44 8.16 0.20
C ASP A 593 -23.65 9.34 -0.39
N GLY A 594 -24.11 9.86 -1.53
CA GLY A 594 -23.54 11.03 -2.20
C GLY A 594 -22.21 10.79 -2.91
N VAL A 595 -21.72 9.56 -3.02
CA VAL A 595 -20.36 9.23 -3.49
C VAL A 595 -20.06 9.64 -4.94
N GLN A 596 -21.07 9.91 -5.77
CA GLN A 596 -20.93 10.43 -7.14
C GLN A 596 -20.55 11.92 -7.18
N THR A 597 -20.78 12.65 -6.09
CA THR A 597 -20.52 14.10 -6.03
C THR A 597 -19.04 14.45 -6.10
N GLY A 598 -18.16 13.54 -5.64
CA GLY A 598 -16.73 13.80 -5.45
C GLY A 598 -16.41 14.80 -4.33
N ASP A 599 -17.40 15.23 -3.55
CA ASP A 599 -17.29 16.23 -2.49
C ASP A 599 -17.61 15.61 -1.11
N PRO A 600 -16.60 15.41 -0.23
CA PRO A 600 -16.82 14.88 1.12
C PRO A 600 -17.84 15.63 1.97
N ALA A 601 -18.10 16.92 1.71
CA ALA A 601 -19.10 17.70 2.44
C ALA A 601 -20.55 17.40 2.02
N ARG A 602 -20.73 16.55 1.00
CA ARG A 602 -22.03 16.13 0.45
C ARG A 602 -22.24 14.62 0.51
N MET A 603 -21.45 13.94 1.32
CA MET A 603 -21.51 12.50 1.56
C MET A 603 -21.89 12.23 3.01
N SER A 604 -22.51 11.08 3.27
CA SER A 604 -22.79 10.57 4.60
C SER A 604 -22.58 9.05 4.62
N TYR A 605 -22.42 8.47 5.81
CA TYR A 605 -22.24 7.03 5.99
C TYR A 605 -23.05 6.53 7.18
N LYS A 606 -23.41 5.24 7.15
CA LYS A 606 -24.19 4.56 8.19
C LYS A 606 -23.67 3.13 8.35
N LYS A 607 -23.35 2.73 9.58
CA LYS A 607 -23.05 1.32 9.92
C LYS A 607 -24.37 0.53 9.86
N ILE A 608 -24.44 -0.47 9.00
CA ILE A 608 -25.63 -1.32 8.81
C ILE A 608 -25.46 -2.72 9.40
N ALA A 609 -24.22 -3.23 9.45
CA ALA A 609 -23.90 -4.54 10.00
C ALA A 609 -22.52 -4.55 10.66
N SER A 610 -22.28 -5.51 11.56
CA SER A 610 -21.00 -5.74 12.23
C SER A 610 -20.83 -7.22 12.59
N GLY A 611 -19.63 -7.60 13.04
CA GLY A 611 -19.32 -8.95 13.51
C GLY A 611 -19.01 -9.97 12.42
N LEU A 612 -18.57 -9.56 11.22
CA LEU A 612 -18.25 -10.49 10.12
C LEU A 612 -16.76 -10.92 10.15
N ALA A 613 -16.51 -12.22 9.98
CA ALA A 613 -15.17 -12.79 9.97
C ALA A 613 -14.44 -12.57 8.63
N GLU A 614 -13.63 -11.50 8.57
CA GLU A 614 -12.85 -11.10 7.39
C GLU A 614 -13.73 -10.95 6.12
N PRO A 615 -14.58 -9.91 6.04
CA PRO A 615 -15.54 -9.72 4.94
C PRO A 615 -14.85 -9.19 3.67
N LEU A 616 -14.00 -10.05 3.08
CA LEU A 616 -13.10 -9.77 1.96
C LEU A 616 -13.73 -9.96 0.57
N GLY A 617 -15.05 -10.08 0.50
CA GLY A 617 -15.82 -9.91 -0.72
C GLY A 617 -17.24 -9.45 -0.42
N LEU A 618 -17.78 -8.56 -1.24
CA LEU A 618 -19.16 -8.06 -1.14
C LEU A 618 -19.76 -7.99 -2.55
N LYS A 619 -21.04 -8.34 -2.68
CA LYS A 619 -21.82 -8.14 -3.90
C LYS A 619 -23.27 -7.82 -3.58
N VAL A 620 -23.83 -6.84 -4.27
CA VAL A 620 -25.27 -6.55 -4.34
C VAL A 620 -25.85 -7.27 -5.55
N VAL A 621 -26.99 -7.95 -5.34
CA VAL A 621 -27.78 -8.56 -6.41
C VAL A 621 -29.25 -8.30 -6.11
N GLU A 622 -29.95 -7.55 -6.98
CA GLU A 622 -31.36 -7.17 -6.77
C GLU A 622 -31.57 -6.50 -5.40
N ASP A 623 -30.71 -5.52 -5.09
CA ASP A 623 -30.58 -4.79 -3.82
C ASP A 623 -30.36 -5.63 -2.55
N THR A 624 -30.25 -6.96 -2.70
CA THR A 624 -29.86 -7.87 -1.63
C THR A 624 -28.33 -7.86 -1.47
N ILE A 625 -27.85 -7.60 -0.26
CA ILE A 625 -26.41 -7.55 0.07
C ILE A 625 -25.92 -8.96 0.45
N TYR A 626 -24.88 -9.42 -0.24
CA TYR A 626 -24.18 -10.67 0.04
C TYR A 626 -22.72 -10.40 0.41
N VAL A 627 -22.25 -10.96 1.52
CA VAL A 627 -20.87 -10.79 2.01
C VAL A 627 -20.19 -12.16 2.14
N LEU A 628 -19.03 -12.27 1.50
CA LEU A 628 -18.14 -13.41 1.62
C LEU A 628 -17.20 -13.19 2.81
N GLN A 629 -17.39 -14.02 3.84
CA GLN A 629 -16.46 -14.20 4.95
C GLN A 629 -15.47 -15.32 4.61
N LYS A 630 -14.34 -15.39 5.34
CA LYS A 630 -13.39 -16.53 5.31
C LYS A 630 -14.06 -17.91 5.44
N GLN A 631 -15.19 -17.97 6.15
CA GLN A 631 -15.83 -19.21 6.58
C GLN A 631 -17.13 -19.54 5.85
N GLU A 632 -17.82 -18.54 5.28
CA GLU A 632 -19.16 -18.69 4.68
C GLU A 632 -19.53 -17.50 3.78
N LEU A 633 -20.53 -17.68 2.92
CA LEU A 633 -21.26 -16.62 2.23
C LEU A 633 -22.54 -16.32 3.00
N THR A 634 -22.70 -15.06 3.41
CA THR A 634 -23.84 -14.58 4.21
C THR A 634 -24.67 -13.58 3.41
N GLN A 635 -25.98 -13.73 3.43
CA GLN A 635 -26.94 -12.73 3.00
C GLN A 635 -27.31 -11.86 4.20
N LEU A 636 -27.27 -10.55 4.03
CA LEU A 636 -27.72 -9.59 5.04
C LEU A 636 -29.18 -9.22 4.77
N ILE A 637 -30.01 -9.26 5.80
CA ILE A 637 -31.46 -9.02 5.72
C ILE A 637 -31.88 -8.03 6.82
N ASP A 638 -32.45 -6.92 6.38
CA ASP A 638 -33.28 -5.97 7.14
C ASP A 638 -34.75 -6.46 7.04
N HIS A 639 -35.47 -6.58 8.16
CA HIS A 639 -36.88 -7.01 8.19
C HIS A 639 -37.88 -5.87 8.46
N ASP A 640 -37.46 -4.68 8.90
CA ASP A 640 -38.38 -3.59 9.29
C ASP A 640 -38.25 -2.29 8.47
N GLY A 641 -37.15 -2.14 7.72
CA GLY A 641 -36.86 -1.03 6.82
C GLY A 641 -36.05 0.11 7.45
N ASP A 642 -35.47 -0.05 8.65
CA ASP A 642 -34.59 0.95 9.25
C ASP A 642 -33.15 0.93 8.69
N GLU A 643 -32.82 0.03 7.75
CA GLU A 643 -31.51 -0.21 7.13
C GLU A 643 -30.43 -0.81 8.04
N VAL A 644 -30.73 -1.19 9.29
CA VAL A 644 -29.84 -2.01 10.13
C VAL A 644 -30.16 -3.49 9.88
N ILE A 645 -29.13 -4.33 9.88
CA ILE A 645 -29.29 -5.75 9.55
C ILE A 645 -29.72 -6.56 10.79
N ASP A 646 -31.01 -6.90 10.82
CA ASP A 646 -31.61 -7.89 11.72
C ASP A 646 -30.94 -9.26 11.61
N GLU A 647 -30.83 -9.79 10.38
CA GLU A 647 -30.54 -11.21 10.13
C GLU A 647 -29.37 -11.44 9.17
N TYR A 648 -28.43 -12.26 9.64
CA TYR A 648 -27.20 -12.66 8.99
C TYR A 648 -27.38 -14.09 8.48
N SER A 649 -28.10 -14.26 7.37
CA SER A 649 -28.54 -15.57 6.87
C SER A 649 -27.43 -16.29 6.11
N THR A 650 -27.08 -17.53 6.48
CA THR A 650 -25.99 -18.28 5.83
C THR A 650 -26.48 -18.90 4.53
N VAL A 651 -26.03 -18.34 3.40
CA VAL A 651 -26.31 -18.86 2.05
C VAL A 651 -25.53 -20.15 1.81
N SER A 652 -24.23 -20.17 2.15
CA SER A 652 -23.41 -21.37 2.03
C SER A 652 -22.17 -21.32 2.92
N ASN A 653 -21.82 -22.47 3.49
CA ASN A 653 -20.56 -22.72 4.19
C ASN A 653 -19.92 -24.04 3.74
N ASN A 654 -20.16 -24.49 2.50
CA ASN A 654 -19.77 -25.83 2.04
C ASN A 654 -18.31 -25.89 1.50
N TRP A 655 -17.34 -25.55 2.35
CA TRP A 655 -15.90 -25.71 2.13
C TRP A 655 -15.13 -25.87 3.45
N GLU A 656 -14.01 -26.58 3.43
CA GLU A 656 -13.11 -26.70 4.61
C GLU A 656 -12.37 -25.39 4.93
N VAL A 657 -12.23 -25.07 6.22
CA VAL A 657 -11.51 -23.89 6.74
C VAL A 657 -10.84 -24.22 8.09
N SER A 658 -9.61 -23.77 8.28
CA SER A 658 -8.84 -23.93 9.52
C SER A 658 -8.70 -22.61 10.31
N ALA A 659 -7.94 -22.65 11.40
CA ALA A 659 -7.60 -21.47 12.19
C ALA A 659 -6.46 -20.62 11.60
N ASN A 660 -5.87 -21.00 10.46
CA ASN A 660 -4.74 -20.28 9.88
C ASN A 660 -5.11 -18.82 9.54
N PHE A 661 -4.22 -17.88 9.87
CA PHE A 661 -4.49 -16.44 9.76
C PHE A 661 -4.59 -15.94 8.31
N HIS A 662 -3.99 -16.65 7.35
CA HIS A 662 -3.85 -16.23 5.95
C HIS A 662 -4.86 -16.94 5.01
N GLU A 663 -5.74 -17.75 5.59
CA GLU A 663 -6.67 -18.64 4.88
C GLU A 663 -7.93 -17.88 4.38
N PHE A 664 -7.72 -16.76 3.69
CA PHE A 664 -8.76 -15.84 3.23
C PHE A 664 -9.74 -16.47 2.23
N ALA A 665 -10.92 -15.87 2.10
CA ALA A 665 -11.84 -16.09 0.99
C ALA A 665 -12.03 -14.76 0.26
N PHE A 666 -11.60 -14.69 -1.00
CA PHE A 666 -11.57 -13.46 -1.78
C PHE A 666 -12.69 -13.42 -2.82
N GLY A 667 -13.31 -12.26 -3.01
CA GLY A 667 -14.46 -12.10 -3.90
C GLY A 667 -14.96 -10.65 -4.02
N LEU A 668 -16.17 -10.43 -4.52
CA LEU A 668 -17.15 -11.43 -4.94
C LEU A 668 -17.72 -11.05 -6.31
N ALA A 669 -17.46 -11.86 -7.33
CA ALA A 669 -18.05 -11.66 -8.66
C ALA A 669 -19.40 -12.40 -8.76
N TYR A 670 -20.30 -11.95 -9.64
CA TYR A 670 -21.60 -12.60 -9.88
C TYR A 670 -21.91 -12.66 -11.38
N LYS A 671 -22.25 -13.85 -11.88
CA LYS A 671 -22.57 -14.12 -13.29
C LYS A 671 -23.57 -15.28 -13.36
N GLN A 672 -24.63 -15.12 -14.16
CA GLN A 672 -25.56 -16.21 -14.53
C GLN A 672 -26.19 -16.98 -13.33
N GLY A 673 -26.48 -16.30 -12.21
CA GLY A 673 -27.08 -16.91 -11.02
C GLY A 673 -26.08 -17.50 -10.01
N PHE A 674 -24.78 -17.41 -10.29
CA PHE A 674 -23.71 -17.88 -9.41
C PHE A 674 -22.84 -16.72 -8.92
N PHE A 675 -22.48 -16.77 -7.64
CA PHE A 675 -21.37 -16.01 -7.08
C PHE A 675 -20.06 -16.75 -7.33
N TYR A 676 -18.95 -16.03 -7.49
CA TYR A 676 -17.63 -16.57 -7.76
C TYR A 676 -16.58 -16.00 -6.81
N ALA A 677 -15.82 -16.89 -6.19
CA ALA A 677 -14.85 -16.59 -5.14
C ALA A 677 -13.60 -17.47 -5.26
N ALA A 678 -12.53 -17.10 -4.55
CA ALA A 678 -11.29 -17.85 -4.52
C ALA A 678 -10.80 -18.04 -3.07
N LEU A 679 -10.42 -19.27 -2.73
CA LEU A 679 -10.02 -19.68 -1.39
C LEU A 679 -8.48 -19.74 -1.32
N ALA A 680 -7.89 -18.86 -0.51
CA ALA A 680 -6.44 -18.83 -0.28
C ALA A 680 -5.96 -20.04 0.53
N ILE A 681 -4.66 -20.36 0.41
CA ILE A 681 -3.99 -21.42 1.16
C ILE A 681 -3.58 -20.97 2.57
N ALA A 682 -3.27 -21.93 3.44
CA ALA A 682 -2.69 -21.66 4.75
C ALA A 682 -1.20 -21.28 4.63
N ILE A 683 -0.78 -20.21 5.31
CA ILE A 683 0.60 -19.69 5.30
C ILE A 683 1.18 -19.71 6.72
N MET A 684 2.47 -20.03 6.84
CA MET A 684 3.23 -19.99 8.10
C MET A 684 3.70 -18.55 8.38
N PRO A 685 3.92 -18.16 9.65
CA PRO A 685 4.68 -16.95 9.97
C PRO A 685 6.03 -16.96 9.22
N GLY A 686 6.37 -15.85 8.57
CA GLY A 686 7.50 -15.78 7.62
C GLY A 686 7.12 -15.95 6.14
N GLY A 687 5.87 -16.33 5.83
CA GLY A 687 5.29 -16.20 4.48
C GLY A 687 5.34 -17.45 3.58
N ALA A 688 5.95 -18.56 4.01
CA ALA A 688 5.94 -19.84 3.30
C ALA A 688 4.63 -20.62 3.49
N SER A 689 4.21 -21.42 2.50
CA SER A 689 3.01 -22.26 2.61
C SER A 689 3.10 -23.28 3.75
N ALA A 690 1.97 -23.49 4.44
CA ALA A 690 1.81 -24.62 5.35
C ALA A 690 1.77 -25.96 4.58
N ASN A 691 2.13 -27.05 5.26
CA ASN A 691 2.09 -28.41 4.72
C ASN A 691 1.74 -29.40 5.85
N PRO A 692 0.64 -30.19 5.74
CA PRO A 692 -0.32 -30.25 4.63
C PRO A 692 -1.23 -29.02 4.55
N GLN A 693 -1.83 -28.82 3.37
CA GLN A 693 -2.98 -27.94 3.14
C GLN A 693 -4.29 -28.72 3.37
N ILE A 694 -5.33 -28.08 3.89
CA ILE A 694 -6.69 -28.66 3.93
C ILE A 694 -7.33 -28.71 2.54
N LYS A 695 -8.27 -29.64 2.35
CA LYS A 695 -8.67 -30.21 1.04
C LYS A 695 -9.19 -29.19 0.05
N ASP A 696 -9.81 -28.11 0.54
CA ASP A 696 -10.59 -27.15 -0.25
C ASP A 696 -9.90 -25.81 -0.49
N ARG A 697 -8.67 -25.64 0.00
CA ARG A 697 -7.89 -24.41 -0.19
C ARG A 697 -7.05 -24.41 -1.47
N GLY A 698 -6.70 -23.22 -1.94
CA GLY A 698 -6.03 -23.00 -3.23
C GLY A 698 -6.93 -23.27 -4.44
N LYS A 699 -8.23 -22.97 -4.32
CA LYS A 699 -9.27 -23.27 -5.33
C LYS A 699 -10.11 -22.05 -5.67
N ALA A 700 -10.59 -21.98 -6.92
CA ALA A 700 -11.71 -21.13 -7.31
C ALA A 700 -13.02 -21.89 -7.15
N ILE A 701 -14.05 -21.23 -6.64
CA ILE A 701 -15.40 -21.78 -6.42
C ILE A 701 -16.48 -20.95 -7.10
N ARG A 702 -17.57 -21.60 -7.47
CA ARG A 702 -18.86 -20.93 -7.70
C ARG A 702 -19.90 -21.39 -6.67
N ILE A 703 -20.78 -20.47 -6.27
CA ILE A 703 -21.84 -20.69 -5.27
C ILE A 703 -23.18 -20.31 -5.90
N SER A 704 -24.13 -21.25 -5.93
CA SER A 704 -25.47 -21.04 -6.46
C SER A 704 -26.29 -20.09 -5.57
N ARG A 705 -26.82 -18.99 -6.12
CA ARG A 705 -27.73 -18.08 -5.38
C ARG A 705 -29.04 -18.78 -4.98
N ALA A 706 -29.49 -19.77 -5.76
CA ALA A 706 -30.81 -20.38 -5.59
C ALA A 706 -30.90 -21.38 -4.41
N ASN A 707 -29.78 -21.97 -3.98
CA ASN A 707 -29.76 -23.02 -2.96
C ASN A 707 -28.46 -23.15 -2.15
N GLY A 708 -27.42 -22.36 -2.44
CA GLY A 708 -26.15 -22.41 -1.71
C GLY A 708 -25.17 -23.51 -2.13
N ASP A 709 -25.47 -24.30 -3.17
CA ASP A 709 -24.55 -25.34 -3.66
C ASP A 709 -23.21 -24.75 -4.12
N VAL A 710 -22.10 -25.39 -3.72
CA VAL A 710 -20.72 -24.99 -4.03
C VAL A 710 -20.10 -25.96 -5.02
N GLU A 711 -19.48 -25.44 -6.07
CA GLU A 711 -18.73 -26.21 -7.05
C GLU A 711 -17.31 -25.65 -7.16
N PHE A 712 -16.32 -26.54 -7.00
CA PHE A 712 -14.90 -26.22 -7.16
C PHE A 712 -14.52 -26.25 -8.64
N ILE A 713 -14.38 -25.08 -9.25
CA ILE A 713 -14.23 -24.95 -10.71
C ILE A 713 -12.78 -24.99 -11.19
N ALA A 714 -11.81 -24.52 -10.41
CA ALA A 714 -10.38 -24.56 -10.77
C ALA A 714 -9.49 -24.60 -9.51
N HIS A 715 -8.21 -24.95 -9.65
CA HIS A 715 -7.32 -25.17 -8.49
C HIS A 715 -5.86 -24.80 -8.73
N GLY A 716 -5.04 -24.84 -7.67
CA GLY A 716 -3.62 -24.47 -7.75
C GLY A 716 -3.38 -22.96 -7.67
N LEU A 717 -4.23 -22.23 -6.95
CA LEU A 717 -4.01 -20.85 -6.52
C LEU A 717 -3.14 -20.83 -5.25
N ARG A 718 -2.46 -19.71 -4.97
CA ARG A 718 -1.73 -19.48 -3.71
C ARG A 718 -2.52 -18.52 -2.82
N THR A 719 -2.43 -17.23 -3.12
CA THR A 719 -3.15 -16.15 -2.45
C THR A 719 -3.91 -15.38 -3.53
N PRO A 720 -5.13 -15.81 -3.88
CA PRO A 720 -5.86 -15.25 -5.00
C PRO A 720 -6.65 -13.99 -4.61
N ASN A 721 -5.96 -12.91 -4.22
CA ASN A 721 -6.63 -11.67 -3.85
C ASN A 721 -7.34 -11.06 -5.07
N GLY A 722 -8.65 -11.25 -5.18
CA GLY A 722 -9.48 -10.62 -6.20
C GLY A 722 -9.95 -11.57 -7.30
N VAL A 723 -11.29 -11.57 -7.47
CA VAL A 723 -12.01 -12.32 -8.49
C VAL A 723 -12.95 -11.33 -9.18
N GLY A 724 -12.95 -11.27 -10.51
CA GLY A 724 -13.71 -10.24 -11.22
C GLY A 724 -14.04 -10.58 -12.67
N ILE A 725 -14.86 -9.73 -13.29
CA ILE A 725 -15.31 -9.87 -14.67
C ILE A 725 -14.50 -8.92 -15.57
N GLY A 726 -13.82 -9.49 -16.56
CA GLY A 726 -12.93 -8.78 -17.47
C GLY A 726 -13.48 -8.68 -18.90
N VAL A 727 -12.58 -8.74 -19.87
CA VAL A 727 -12.91 -8.74 -21.30
C VAL A 727 -13.81 -9.93 -21.68
N ASP A 728 -14.59 -9.76 -22.75
CA ASP A 728 -15.62 -10.70 -23.23
C ASP A 728 -16.70 -11.09 -22.18
N GLY A 729 -16.74 -10.43 -21.02
CA GLY A 729 -17.59 -10.83 -19.89
C GLY A 729 -17.08 -12.08 -19.15
N GLU A 730 -15.82 -12.45 -19.35
CA GLU A 730 -15.21 -13.65 -18.77
C GLU A 730 -14.66 -13.44 -17.35
N LEU A 731 -14.42 -14.56 -16.64
CA LEU A 731 -13.99 -14.55 -15.24
C LEU A 731 -12.46 -14.57 -15.16
N PHE A 732 -11.91 -13.65 -14.37
CA PHE A 732 -10.46 -13.54 -14.14
C PHE A 732 -10.13 -13.48 -12.64
N ILE A 733 -8.94 -13.98 -12.30
CA ILE A 733 -8.38 -14.01 -10.93
C ILE A 733 -6.98 -13.40 -10.94
N ALA A 734 -6.65 -12.61 -9.93
CA ALA A 734 -5.27 -12.24 -9.60
C ALA A 734 -4.73 -13.19 -8.53
N ASP A 735 -3.50 -13.70 -8.67
CA ASP A 735 -2.86 -14.62 -7.71
C ASP A 735 -1.48 -14.10 -7.31
N ASN A 736 -1.20 -14.07 -6.00
CA ASN A 736 -0.01 -13.43 -5.42
C ASN A 736 1.13 -14.44 -5.19
N GLN A 737 2.36 -13.99 -5.43
CA GLN A 737 3.58 -14.80 -5.48
C GLN A 737 3.99 -15.45 -4.14
N GLY A 738 5.00 -16.32 -4.24
CA GLY A 738 5.68 -16.98 -3.13
C GLY A 738 6.13 -18.37 -3.52
N ASP A 739 6.23 -19.29 -2.56
CA ASP A 739 6.64 -20.66 -2.86
C ASP A 739 5.70 -21.33 -3.86
N TRP A 740 6.32 -21.96 -4.86
CA TRP A 740 5.72 -22.56 -6.05
C TRP A 740 4.88 -21.62 -6.94
N LEU A 741 4.84 -20.31 -6.66
CA LEU A 741 4.19 -19.30 -7.50
C LEU A 741 5.20 -18.17 -7.83
N PRO A 742 5.98 -18.31 -8.91
CA PRO A 742 7.27 -17.61 -9.04
C PRO A 742 7.18 -16.09 -9.28
N SER A 743 6.00 -15.60 -9.64
CA SER A 743 5.69 -14.18 -9.85
C SER A 743 4.16 -14.03 -9.81
N CYS A 744 3.68 -12.85 -9.45
CA CYS A 744 2.26 -12.51 -9.51
C CYS A 744 1.70 -12.66 -10.93
N LYS A 745 0.37 -12.87 -11.06
CA LYS A 745 -0.23 -13.10 -12.38
C LYS A 745 -1.73 -12.84 -12.44
N ILE A 746 -2.23 -12.57 -13.65
CA ILE A 746 -3.66 -12.52 -13.98
C ILE A 746 -4.04 -13.76 -14.80
N LEU A 747 -5.10 -14.44 -14.37
CA LEU A 747 -5.56 -15.74 -14.89
C LEU A 747 -6.95 -15.61 -15.51
N HIS A 748 -7.19 -16.22 -16.67
CA HIS A 748 -8.55 -16.55 -17.13
C HIS A 748 -8.97 -17.88 -16.53
N VAL A 749 -10.23 -18.01 -16.09
CA VAL A 749 -10.71 -19.18 -15.35
C VAL A 749 -11.58 -20.09 -16.22
N THR A 750 -11.03 -21.25 -16.60
CA THR A 750 -11.79 -22.33 -17.25
C THR A 750 -12.06 -23.47 -16.25
N PRO A 751 -13.24 -24.12 -16.26
CA PRO A 751 -13.49 -25.29 -15.44
C PRO A 751 -12.48 -26.42 -15.67
N GLY A 752 -11.81 -26.86 -14.61
CA GLY A 752 -10.75 -27.87 -14.63
C GLY A 752 -9.32 -27.33 -14.70
N ASP A 753 -9.10 -26.02 -14.80
CA ASP A 753 -7.75 -25.43 -14.87
C ASP A 753 -6.93 -25.67 -13.60
N PHE A 754 -5.64 -25.96 -13.79
CA PHE A 754 -4.62 -25.93 -12.74
C PHE A 754 -3.70 -24.71 -12.93
N PHE A 755 -3.66 -23.81 -11.95
CA PHE A 755 -2.93 -22.54 -12.04
C PHE A 755 -1.48 -22.60 -11.51
N GLY A 756 -0.99 -23.79 -11.13
CA GLY A 756 0.44 -24.04 -10.95
C GLY A 756 1.00 -23.99 -9.53
N SER A 757 0.27 -23.50 -8.52
CA SER A 757 0.72 -23.59 -7.12
C SER A 757 0.83 -25.05 -6.69
N ARG A 758 2.06 -25.51 -6.44
CA ARG A 758 2.37 -26.91 -6.04
C ARG A 758 2.34 -27.12 -4.52
N ALA A 759 2.15 -26.07 -3.72
CA ALA A 759 1.81 -26.18 -2.30
C ALA A 759 0.46 -26.88 -2.08
N VAL A 760 -0.46 -26.76 -3.04
CA VAL A 760 -1.78 -27.40 -3.03
C VAL A 760 -1.66 -28.85 -3.50
N ASP A 761 -1.64 -29.81 -2.56
CA ASP A 761 -1.71 -31.26 -2.84
C ASP A 761 -0.64 -31.71 -3.86
N SER A 762 0.62 -31.44 -3.50
CA SER A 762 1.80 -31.61 -4.37
C SER A 762 1.86 -32.97 -5.07
N ALA A 763 1.46 -34.05 -4.40
CA ALA A 763 1.45 -35.41 -4.94
C ALA A 763 0.42 -35.58 -6.07
N ARG A 764 -0.80 -35.04 -5.95
CA ARG A 764 -1.81 -35.10 -7.01
C ARG A 764 -1.53 -34.13 -8.15
N VAL A 765 -1.03 -32.92 -7.84
CA VAL A 765 -0.83 -31.87 -8.86
C VAL A 765 0.53 -31.94 -9.57
N ALA A 766 1.47 -32.79 -9.12
CA ALA A 766 2.83 -32.87 -9.65
C ALA A 766 2.92 -32.97 -11.19
N GLN A 767 1.98 -33.70 -11.79
CA GLN A 767 1.95 -34.03 -13.23
C GLN A 767 0.93 -33.20 -14.03
N LEU A 768 0.14 -32.33 -13.39
CA LEU A 768 -0.89 -31.56 -14.09
C LEU A 768 -0.27 -30.40 -14.89
N PRO A 769 -0.72 -30.17 -16.13
CA PRO A 769 -0.25 -29.05 -16.93
C PRO A 769 -0.75 -27.74 -16.32
N MET A 770 0.13 -26.76 -16.17
CA MET A 770 -0.25 -25.43 -15.72
C MET A 770 -0.92 -24.65 -16.86
N LYS A 771 -2.14 -24.17 -16.62
CA LYS A 771 -2.79 -23.12 -17.43
C LYS A 771 -1.92 -21.85 -17.36
N GLN A 772 -1.47 -21.38 -18.51
CA GLN A 772 -0.63 -20.18 -18.59
C GLN A 772 -1.46 -18.92 -18.27
N PRO A 773 -0.88 -17.90 -17.61
CA PRO A 773 -1.58 -16.67 -17.30
C PRO A 773 -1.76 -15.79 -18.53
N VAL A 774 -2.71 -14.86 -18.44
CA VAL A 774 -2.90 -13.81 -19.46
C VAL A 774 -1.72 -12.85 -19.44
N VAL A 775 -1.31 -12.45 -18.23
CA VAL A 775 -0.05 -11.74 -17.95
C VAL A 775 0.59 -12.25 -16.68
N TRP A 776 1.91 -12.46 -16.72
CA TRP A 776 2.76 -12.39 -15.53
C TRP A 776 2.93 -10.93 -15.11
N LEU A 777 3.10 -10.72 -13.81
CA LEU A 777 3.33 -9.44 -13.17
C LEU A 777 4.66 -9.57 -12.41
N PRO A 778 5.78 -9.12 -13.00
CA PRO A 778 7.08 -9.27 -12.37
C PRO A 778 7.16 -8.59 -11.00
N GLN A 779 7.63 -9.40 -10.03
CA GLN A 779 7.89 -9.01 -8.66
C GLN A 779 8.84 -7.79 -8.62
N ASP A 780 8.55 -6.85 -7.72
CA ASP A 780 9.28 -5.61 -7.42
C ASP A 780 9.42 -4.62 -8.61
N GLU A 781 9.18 -5.05 -9.85
CA GLU A 781 9.10 -4.22 -11.05
C GLU A 781 7.71 -3.56 -11.21
N ILE A 782 6.62 -4.33 -11.11
CA ILE A 782 5.24 -3.86 -11.37
C ILE A 782 4.15 -4.44 -10.46
N GLY A 783 4.33 -5.61 -9.83
CA GLY A 783 3.30 -6.15 -8.94
C GLY A 783 3.76 -7.28 -8.01
N ASN A 784 3.38 -7.14 -6.74
CA ASN A 784 3.65 -8.04 -5.61
C ASN A 784 2.38 -8.56 -4.93
N SER A 785 1.32 -7.75 -4.94
CA SER A 785 0.00 -8.05 -4.41
C SER A 785 -1.06 -7.43 -5.33
N PRO A 786 -1.20 -7.92 -6.58
CA PRO A 786 -2.29 -7.53 -7.48
C PRO A 786 -3.64 -7.94 -6.90
N THR A 787 -4.67 -7.17 -7.25
CA THR A 787 -6.02 -7.35 -6.72
C THR A 787 -7.09 -7.45 -7.82
N THR A 788 -8.36 -7.28 -7.44
CA THR A 788 -9.57 -7.45 -8.27
C THR A 788 -9.40 -7.05 -9.74
N PRO A 789 -9.35 -8.01 -10.68
CA PRO A 789 -9.36 -7.71 -12.11
C PRO A 789 -10.71 -7.15 -12.54
N SER A 790 -10.72 -6.17 -13.42
CA SER A 790 -11.93 -5.56 -13.98
C SER A 790 -11.72 -5.15 -15.43
N VAL A 791 -12.80 -5.06 -16.21
CA VAL A 791 -12.76 -4.52 -17.58
C VAL A 791 -12.47 -3.00 -17.57
N LEU A 792 -11.77 -2.51 -18.59
CA LEU A 792 -11.57 -1.09 -18.86
C LEU A 792 -12.21 -0.73 -20.21
N ASN A 793 -13.17 0.20 -20.18
CA ASN A 793 -13.92 0.69 -21.35
C ASN A 793 -14.02 2.22 -21.38
N ASP A 794 -13.00 2.91 -20.86
CA ASP A 794 -12.89 4.37 -20.92
C ASP A 794 -11.97 4.81 -22.07
N GLY A 795 -12.31 5.94 -22.70
CA GLY A 795 -11.45 6.61 -23.69
C GLY A 795 -10.96 5.69 -24.82
N PRO A 796 -9.64 5.70 -25.14
CA PRO A 796 -9.07 4.82 -26.17
C PRO A 796 -8.88 3.37 -25.71
N TYR A 797 -9.00 3.07 -24.41
CA TYR A 797 -8.63 1.77 -23.81
C TYR A 797 -9.71 0.70 -23.91
N GLN A 798 -10.65 0.84 -24.87
CA GLN A 798 -11.82 -0.02 -25.03
C GLN A 798 -11.43 -1.50 -25.14
N GLY A 799 -12.11 -2.38 -24.38
CA GLY A 799 -11.85 -3.81 -24.40
C GLY A 799 -10.49 -4.21 -23.80
N GLN A 800 -9.94 -3.41 -22.88
CA GLN A 800 -8.78 -3.80 -22.06
C GLN A 800 -9.22 -4.22 -20.65
N MET A 801 -8.26 -4.53 -19.78
CA MET A 801 -8.50 -4.78 -18.36
C MET A 801 -7.64 -3.85 -17.48
N ILE A 802 -8.01 -3.79 -16.21
CA ILE A 802 -7.27 -3.15 -15.12
C ILE A 802 -7.26 -4.07 -13.91
N HIS A 803 -6.29 -3.87 -13.01
CA HIS A 803 -6.33 -4.45 -11.67
C HIS A 803 -5.73 -3.47 -10.65
N GLY A 804 -6.17 -3.57 -9.39
CA GLY A 804 -5.54 -2.87 -8.28
C GLY A 804 -4.24 -3.56 -7.84
N GLU A 805 -3.53 -2.93 -6.92
CA GLU A 805 -2.27 -3.43 -6.37
C GLU A 805 -2.10 -2.87 -4.93
N VAL A 806 -1.78 -3.72 -3.95
CA VAL A 806 -1.72 -3.38 -2.51
C VAL A 806 -0.33 -2.98 -1.97
N THR A 807 0.76 -3.37 -2.63
CA THR A 807 2.14 -3.19 -2.14
C THR A 807 2.92 -2.18 -2.99
N HIS A 808 3.01 -2.41 -4.30
CA HIS A 808 3.42 -1.41 -5.30
C HIS A 808 2.40 -0.28 -5.39
N GLY A 809 1.13 -0.55 -5.03
CA GLY A 809 0.06 0.45 -4.98
C GLY A 809 -0.52 0.80 -6.35
N GLY A 810 -1.55 1.64 -6.39
CA GLY A 810 -2.10 2.15 -7.64
C GLY A 810 -3.02 1.18 -8.40
N VAL A 811 -3.26 1.48 -9.68
CA VAL A 811 -3.99 0.62 -10.62
C VAL A 811 -3.11 0.40 -11.85
N LYS A 812 -2.99 -0.84 -12.31
CA LYS A 812 -2.22 -1.21 -13.52
C LYS A 812 -3.18 -1.53 -14.67
N ARG A 813 -2.75 -1.29 -15.92
CA ARG A 813 -3.56 -1.54 -17.14
C ARG A 813 -3.03 -2.77 -17.88
N VAL A 814 -3.93 -3.61 -18.39
CA VAL A 814 -3.61 -4.85 -19.10
C VAL A 814 -4.29 -4.85 -20.46
N PHE A 815 -3.50 -4.78 -21.53
CA PHE A 815 -3.95 -5.12 -22.88
C PHE A 815 -4.06 -6.64 -23.03
N VAL A 816 -5.06 -7.12 -23.76
CA VAL A 816 -5.33 -8.56 -23.97
C VAL A 816 -5.59 -8.83 -25.44
N GLU A 817 -5.05 -9.93 -25.96
CA GLU A 817 -5.41 -10.51 -27.25
C GLU A 817 -5.61 -12.03 -27.17
N LYS A 818 -6.21 -12.61 -28.22
CA LYS A 818 -6.42 -14.06 -28.35
C LYS A 818 -5.53 -14.63 -29.44
N VAL A 819 -4.62 -15.53 -29.07
CA VAL A 819 -3.72 -16.21 -30.02
C VAL A 819 -3.97 -17.72 -29.94
N LYS A 820 -4.36 -18.31 -31.08
CA LYS A 820 -4.83 -19.71 -31.17
C LYS A 820 -6.02 -20.03 -30.24
N GLY A 821 -6.80 -19.01 -29.87
CA GLY A 821 -7.97 -19.11 -28.98
C GLY A 821 -7.68 -18.81 -27.51
N GLU A 822 -6.44 -19.01 -27.06
CA GLU A 822 -6.00 -18.70 -25.70
C GLU A 822 -5.76 -17.20 -25.49
N TYR A 823 -6.07 -16.71 -24.29
CA TYR A 823 -5.76 -15.33 -23.89
C TYR A 823 -4.26 -15.17 -23.59
N GLN A 824 -3.69 -14.08 -24.05
CA GLN A 824 -2.38 -13.57 -23.65
C GLN A 824 -2.36 -12.04 -23.76
N GLY A 825 -1.40 -11.35 -23.16
CA GLY A 825 -1.49 -9.90 -23.07
C GLY A 825 -0.23 -9.19 -22.59
N CYS A 826 -0.41 -7.91 -22.26
CA CYS A 826 0.66 -7.02 -21.84
C CYS A 826 0.21 -6.13 -20.69
N VAL A 827 1.00 -6.03 -19.62
CA VAL A 827 0.75 -5.11 -18.51
C VAL A 827 1.57 -3.82 -18.66
N PHE A 828 1.00 -2.70 -18.23
CA PHE A 828 1.58 -1.36 -18.23
C PHE A 828 1.38 -0.66 -16.88
N ARG A 829 2.31 0.23 -16.52
CA ARG A 829 2.09 1.22 -15.45
C ARG A 829 0.97 2.18 -15.89
N PHE A 830 0.05 2.53 -15.00
CA PHE A 830 -1.13 3.33 -15.38
C PHE A 830 -1.48 4.43 -14.38
N ILE A 831 -1.87 4.11 -13.14
CA ILE A 831 -2.28 5.11 -12.13
C ILE A 831 -1.57 4.86 -10.79
N GLN A 832 -1.08 5.94 -10.18
CA GLN A 832 -0.55 6.00 -8.82
C GLN A 832 -1.12 7.26 -8.12
N GLY A 833 -0.56 7.69 -6.98
CA GLY A 833 -1.02 8.88 -6.25
C GLY A 833 -2.38 8.70 -5.56
N LEU A 834 -2.67 7.48 -5.12
CA LEU A 834 -3.90 7.10 -4.41
C LEU A 834 -3.67 7.09 -2.90
N GLU A 835 -4.75 7.16 -2.12
CA GLU A 835 -4.70 7.20 -0.65
C GLU A 835 -3.97 6.00 -0.02
N ALA A 836 -4.13 4.79 -0.57
CA ALA A 836 -3.60 3.54 -0.01
C ALA A 836 -3.42 2.47 -1.10
N GLY A 837 -2.91 1.30 -0.70
CA GLY A 837 -2.84 0.10 -1.55
C GLY A 837 -4.24 -0.35 -1.98
N VAL A 838 -4.45 -0.64 -3.27
CA VAL A 838 -5.79 -0.86 -3.84
C VAL A 838 -6.21 -2.32 -3.69
N ASN A 839 -7.17 -2.56 -2.79
CA ASN A 839 -7.74 -3.89 -2.57
C ASN A 839 -8.90 -4.19 -3.52
N ARG A 840 -9.80 -3.23 -3.74
CA ARG A 840 -11.06 -3.43 -4.47
C ARG A 840 -11.28 -2.37 -5.54
N LEU A 841 -11.90 -2.79 -6.64
CA LEU A 841 -12.29 -1.94 -7.77
C LEU A 841 -13.75 -2.25 -8.11
N VAL A 842 -14.59 -1.21 -8.27
CA VAL A 842 -15.96 -1.37 -8.77
C VAL A 842 -16.35 -0.19 -9.67
N TRP A 843 -17.09 -0.48 -10.74
CA TRP A 843 -17.65 0.56 -11.62
C TRP A 843 -18.99 1.05 -11.06
N GLY A 844 -19.13 2.36 -10.85
CA GLY A 844 -20.34 2.98 -10.34
C GLY A 844 -21.37 3.35 -11.42
N PRO A 845 -22.62 3.65 -11.02
CA PRO A 845 -23.71 3.99 -11.95
C PRO A 845 -23.47 5.31 -12.72
N ASP A 846 -22.61 6.19 -12.21
CA ASP A 846 -22.14 7.39 -12.91
C ASP A 846 -21.04 7.11 -13.96
N SER A 847 -20.71 5.82 -14.16
CA SER A 847 -19.58 5.34 -14.96
C SER A 847 -18.23 5.92 -14.50
N ALA A 848 -18.02 6.05 -13.19
CA ALA A 848 -16.70 6.25 -12.59
C ALA A 848 -16.16 4.93 -12.01
N LEU A 849 -14.84 4.83 -11.90
CA LEU A 849 -14.18 3.72 -11.22
C LEU A 849 -13.97 4.10 -9.75
N TYR A 850 -14.56 3.32 -8.85
CA TYR A 850 -14.38 3.44 -7.41
C TYR A 850 -13.27 2.51 -6.95
N ILE A 851 -12.43 3.01 -6.04
CA ILE A 851 -11.22 2.39 -5.52
C ILE A 851 -11.35 2.24 -4.01
N GLY A 852 -11.32 0.99 -3.55
CA GLY A 852 -11.28 0.61 -2.15
C GLY A 852 -9.85 0.31 -1.73
N GLY A 853 -9.31 1.13 -0.82
CA GLY A 853 -7.94 1.04 -0.33
C GLY A 853 -7.83 0.32 1.01
N ILE A 854 -6.68 -0.33 1.22
CA ILE A 854 -6.22 -0.82 2.52
C ILE A 854 -4.73 -0.46 2.68
N GLY A 855 -4.32 -0.25 3.92
CA GLY A 855 -2.92 -0.35 4.31
C GLY A 855 -2.82 -1.10 5.63
N SER A 856 -1.79 -1.93 5.74
CA SER A 856 -1.40 -2.65 6.96
C SER A 856 0.03 -2.26 7.29
N SER A 857 0.42 -2.32 8.56
CA SER A 857 1.82 -2.50 8.90
C SER A 857 2.30 -3.87 8.39
N GLY A 858 3.57 -3.96 7.99
CA GLY A 858 4.27 -5.23 7.71
C GLY A 858 4.81 -5.37 6.29
N ASN A 859 5.35 -6.55 5.98
CA ASN A 859 6.25 -6.81 4.85
C ASN A 859 5.66 -6.60 3.43
N TRP A 860 4.36 -6.31 3.30
CA TRP A 860 3.67 -6.14 2.00
C TRP A 860 2.84 -4.85 1.93
N GLN A 861 3.19 -3.85 2.74
CA GLN A 861 2.51 -2.54 2.81
C GLN A 861 2.82 -1.64 1.61
N HIS A 862 1.89 -0.74 1.25
CA HIS A 862 2.16 0.38 0.33
C HIS A 862 2.89 1.50 1.08
N THR A 863 4.20 1.60 0.88
CA THR A 863 5.06 2.60 1.52
C THR A 863 4.57 4.03 1.24
N GLY A 864 4.36 4.81 2.30
CA GLY A 864 3.88 6.20 2.22
C GLY A 864 2.36 6.35 2.01
N GLY A 865 1.60 5.24 1.93
CA GLY A 865 0.14 5.27 1.89
C GLY A 865 -0.51 5.35 3.27
N ASN A 866 -1.77 5.77 3.31
CA ASN A 866 -2.65 5.66 4.48
C ASN A 866 -2.97 4.18 4.77
N TRP A 867 -3.41 3.89 6.00
CA TRP A 867 -3.95 2.56 6.34
C TRP A 867 -5.38 2.31 5.81
N TYR A 868 -6.02 3.32 5.22
CA TYR A 868 -7.40 3.32 4.72
C TYR A 868 -7.48 4.09 3.38
N GLY A 869 -8.55 3.86 2.61
CA GLY A 869 -8.82 4.71 1.45
C GLY A 869 -10.14 4.38 0.75
N LEU A 870 -10.83 5.40 0.26
CA LEU A 870 -12.00 5.22 -0.60
C LEU A 870 -12.14 6.42 -1.55
N GLN A 871 -11.82 6.18 -2.82
CA GLN A 871 -11.65 7.21 -3.84
C GLN A 871 -12.39 6.87 -5.13
N ARG A 872 -12.55 7.88 -5.99
CA ARG A 872 -13.27 7.80 -7.27
C ARG A 872 -12.46 8.45 -8.37
N LEU A 873 -12.21 7.70 -9.45
CA LEU A 873 -11.65 8.16 -10.71
C LEU A 873 -12.75 8.28 -11.75
N LYS A 874 -12.90 9.47 -12.36
CA LYS A 874 -13.78 9.67 -13.52
C LYS A 874 -12.96 10.02 -14.75
N TYR A 875 -13.13 9.29 -15.85
CA TYR A 875 -12.50 9.64 -17.12
C TYR A 875 -12.97 11.02 -17.59
N ASN A 876 -12.00 11.87 -17.94
CA ASN A 876 -12.20 13.31 -18.18
C ASN A 876 -11.93 13.74 -19.64
N GLY A 877 -11.58 12.79 -20.52
CA GLY A 877 -11.32 13.05 -21.93
C GLY A 877 -9.96 13.66 -22.26
N GLN A 878 -9.10 13.96 -21.29
CA GLN A 878 -7.77 14.53 -21.54
C GLN A 878 -6.83 13.48 -22.19
N PRO A 879 -6.06 13.87 -23.21
CA PRO A 879 -5.12 12.97 -23.87
C PRO A 879 -3.86 12.73 -23.02
N ALA A 880 -3.38 11.50 -23.02
CA ALA A 880 -2.05 11.11 -22.57
C ALA A 880 -1.35 10.35 -23.70
N PHE A 881 -0.04 10.54 -23.85
CA PHE A 881 0.76 9.80 -24.83
C PHE A 881 1.37 8.56 -24.15
N GLU A 882 0.98 7.37 -24.60
CA GLU A 882 1.44 6.09 -24.04
C GLU A 882 1.31 4.95 -25.05
N MET A 883 1.89 3.78 -24.72
CA MET A 883 1.63 2.52 -25.41
C MET A 883 0.18 2.06 -25.15
N LEU A 884 -0.72 2.30 -26.09
CA LEU A 884 -2.11 1.82 -26.04
C LEU A 884 -2.16 0.29 -26.02
N ALA A 885 -1.35 -0.38 -26.85
CA ALA A 885 -1.27 -1.84 -26.92
C ALA A 885 0.12 -2.31 -27.38
N VAL A 886 0.50 -3.52 -26.98
CA VAL A 886 1.63 -4.26 -27.57
C VAL A 886 1.07 -5.60 -28.03
N ARG A 887 1.30 -5.95 -29.30
CA ARG A 887 0.77 -7.17 -29.93
C ARG A 887 1.87 -8.04 -30.50
N ALA A 888 1.70 -9.35 -30.41
CA ALA A 888 2.60 -10.26 -31.10
C ALA A 888 2.36 -10.26 -32.62
N ARG A 889 3.44 -10.51 -33.37
CA ARG A 889 3.46 -10.75 -34.82
C ARG A 889 4.33 -11.97 -35.07
N THR A 890 4.23 -12.60 -36.25
CA THR A 890 4.97 -13.84 -36.57
C THR A 890 6.51 -13.66 -36.52
N ASN A 891 7.01 -12.43 -36.67
CA ASN A 891 8.43 -12.08 -36.69
C ASN A 891 8.83 -10.94 -35.71
N GLY A 892 8.01 -10.64 -34.70
CA GLY A 892 8.32 -9.56 -33.76
C GLY A 892 7.11 -9.06 -32.96
N VAL A 893 7.15 -7.81 -32.53
CA VAL A 893 6.07 -7.14 -31.77
C VAL A 893 5.66 -5.81 -32.40
N GLU A 894 4.38 -5.51 -32.36
CA GLU A 894 3.78 -4.25 -32.81
C GLU A 894 3.30 -3.45 -31.60
N ILE A 895 3.92 -2.30 -31.38
CA ILE A 895 3.57 -1.33 -30.35
C ILE A 895 2.64 -0.29 -30.98
N GLU A 896 1.47 -0.09 -30.41
CA GLU A 896 0.50 0.95 -30.80
C GLU A 896 0.40 2.01 -29.71
N PHE A 897 0.33 3.27 -30.12
CA PHE A 897 0.31 4.44 -29.24
C PHE A 897 -1.05 5.14 -29.27
N THR A 898 -1.42 5.79 -28.17
CA THR A 898 -2.60 6.66 -28.08
C THR A 898 -2.52 7.88 -29.01
N GLU A 899 -1.32 8.30 -29.41
CA GLU A 899 -1.06 9.47 -30.27
C GLU A 899 0.05 9.17 -31.31
N PRO A 900 0.16 9.95 -32.40
CA PRO A 900 1.29 9.85 -33.32
C PRO A 900 2.61 10.23 -32.63
N LEU A 901 3.69 9.49 -32.90
CA LEU A 901 5.06 9.86 -32.54
C LEU A 901 5.51 11.15 -33.26
N GLU A 902 6.29 12.00 -32.59
CA GLU A 902 6.93 13.15 -33.25
C GLU A 902 7.75 12.72 -34.49
N PRO A 903 7.92 13.56 -35.53
CA PRO A 903 8.71 13.22 -36.71
C PRO A 903 10.13 12.72 -36.36
N GLY A 904 10.60 11.70 -37.07
CA GLY A 904 11.93 11.08 -36.84
C GLY A 904 12.02 10.08 -35.68
N ALA A 905 11.17 10.19 -34.65
CA ALA A 905 11.13 9.20 -33.56
C ALA A 905 10.72 7.79 -34.04
N GLY A 906 11.05 6.75 -33.27
CA GLY A 906 10.68 5.35 -33.52
C GLY A 906 11.55 4.55 -34.50
N TRP A 907 12.36 5.17 -35.35
CA TRP A 907 13.09 4.46 -36.42
C TRP A 907 14.41 3.76 -36.00
N ASN A 908 14.98 4.05 -34.83
CA ASN A 908 16.28 3.51 -34.42
C ASN A 908 16.15 2.17 -33.66
N PRO A 909 16.51 1.00 -34.24
CA PRO A 909 16.40 -0.28 -33.55
C PRO A 909 17.29 -0.40 -32.30
N ALA A 910 18.41 0.34 -32.25
CA ALA A 910 19.31 0.32 -31.09
C ALA A 910 18.79 1.12 -29.88
N ALA A 911 17.76 1.95 -30.07
CA ALA A 911 17.14 2.75 -29.01
C ALA A 911 16.17 1.94 -28.11
N TYR A 912 15.84 0.71 -28.50
CA TYR A 912 14.95 -0.16 -27.74
C TYR A 912 15.76 -1.15 -26.89
N THR A 913 15.30 -1.36 -25.66
CA THR A 913 15.70 -2.54 -24.88
C THR A 913 14.55 -3.54 -24.91
N VAL A 914 14.84 -4.72 -25.46
CA VAL A 914 13.94 -5.88 -25.43
C VAL A 914 14.68 -7.03 -24.77
N GLN A 915 14.04 -7.67 -23.79
CA GLN A 915 14.54 -8.88 -23.13
C GLN A 915 13.45 -9.95 -23.14
N GLN A 916 13.83 -11.23 -23.04
CA GLN A 916 12.87 -12.30 -22.75
C GLN A 916 13.37 -13.22 -21.62
N TRP A 917 12.43 -13.85 -20.90
CA TRP A 917 12.69 -14.90 -19.90
C TRP A 917 11.43 -15.75 -19.67
N TRP A 918 11.56 -16.89 -19.00
CA TRP A 918 10.44 -17.62 -18.39
C TRP A 918 10.65 -17.76 -16.88
N TYR A 919 9.62 -18.14 -16.14
CA TYR A 919 9.67 -18.29 -14.68
C TYR A 919 9.71 -19.76 -14.26
N LEU A 920 10.72 -20.15 -13.47
CA LEU A 920 10.81 -21.47 -12.86
C LEU A 920 10.14 -21.47 -11.47
N PRO A 921 9.06 -22.24 -11.23
CA PRO A 921 8.53 -22.45 -9.89
C PRO A 921 9.52 -23.25 -9.04
N THR A 922 9.98 -22.68 -7.92
CA THR A 922 10.80 -23.37 -6.91
C THR A 922 10.03 -23.47 -5.59
N HIS A 923 10.67 -24.02 -4.56
CA HIS A 923 10.13 -24.09 -3.19
C HIS A 923 10.53 -22.86 -2.34
N GLU A 924 11.38 -21.99 -2.87
CA GLU A 924 11.76 -20.71 -2.28
C GLU A 924 10.66 -19.67 -2.55
N TYR A 925 10.67 -18.53 -1.85
CA TYR A 925 9.68 -17.48 -2.10
C TYR A 925 9.95 -16.80 -3.45
N GLY A 926 8.96 -16.79 -4.34
CA GLY A 926 9.10 -16.28 -5.70
C GLY A 926 9.72 -17.32 -6.62
N GLY A 927 10.45 -16.89 -7.66
CA GLY A 927 11.19 -17.84 -8.49
C GLY A 927 12.04 -17.16 -9.57
N PRO A 928 13.21 -17.73 -9.89
CA PRO A 928 14.19 -17.10 -10.77
C PRO A 928 13.68 -16.98 -12.21
N LYS A 929 13.96 -15.83 -12.82
CA LYS A 929 13.94 -15.67 -14.28
C LYS A 929 14.95 -16.65 -14.91
N LYS A 930 14.49 -17.48 -15.83
CA LYS A 930 15.30 -18.43 -16.62
C LYS A 930 15.30 -18.02 -18.09
N ASP A 931 16.39 -18.36 -18.77
CA ASP A 931 16.70 -17.92 -20.13
C ASP A 931 16.59 -16.40 -20.35
N LEU A 932 16.96 -15.62 -19.31
CA LEU A 932 16.98 -14.16 -19.35
C LEU A 932 18.04 -13.67 -20.34
N GLU A 933 17.60 -13.18 -21.49
CA GLU A 933 18.48 -12.74 -22.58
C GLU A 933 17.96 -11.45 -23.24
N ARG A 934 18.87 -10.60 -23.76
CA ARG A 934 18.49 -9.43 -24.58
C ARG A 934 18.19 -9.88 -26.01
N LEU A 935 17.01 -9.55 -26.52
CA LEU A 935 16.64 -9.82 -27.91
C LEU A 935 17.17 -8.73 -28.85
N PRO A 936 17.93 -9.08 -29.91
CA PRO A 936 18.32 -8.12 -30.94
C PRO A 936 17.11 -7.67 -31.77
N VAL A 937 16.83 -6.37 -31.73
CA VAL A 937 15.92 -5.70 -32.68
C VAL A 937 16.65 -5.58 -34.01
N ARG A 938 16.14 -6.25 -35.05
CA ARG A 938 16.74 -6.23 -36.40
C ARG A 938 16.38 -4.96 -37.16
N SER A 939 15.12 -4.57 -37.08
CA SER A 939 14.56 -3.38 -37.73
C SER A 939 13.47 -2.79 -36.85
N ALA A 940 13.33 -1.47 -36.89
CA ALA A 940 12.27 -0.73 -36.21
C ALA A 940 11.56 0.13 -37.25
N SER A 941 10.26 -0.11 -37.44
CA SER A 941 9.48 0.40 -38.57
C SER A 941 8.29 1.21 -38.07
N VAL A 942 8.20 2.49 -38.45
CA VAL A 942 7.11 3.38 -38.03
C VAL A 942 6.01 3.41 -39.09
N SER A 943 4.76 3.32 -38.64
CA SER A 943 3.57 3.41 -39.49
C SER A 943 3.39 4.80 -40.13
N ALA A 944 2.61 4.85 -41.21
CA ALA A 944 2.35 6.09 -41.96
C ALA A 944 1.61 7.17 -41.13
N ASP A 945 0.73 6.76 -40.21
CA ASP A 945 0.05 7.64 -39.25
C ASP A 945 0.89 7.92 -37.98
N ARG A 946 2.10 7.33 -37.91
CA ARG A 946 3.04 7.37 -36.78
C ARG A 946 2.50 6.88 -35.43
N ARG A 947 1.33 6.23 -35.41
CA ARG A 947 0.70 5.66 -34.20
C ARG A 947 1.18 4.25 -33.87
N ARG A 948 1.96 3.61 -34.72
CA ARG A 948 2.52 2.27 -34.49
C ARG A 948 3.99 2.17 -34.83
N VAL A 949 4.68 1.36 -34.04
CA VAL A 949 6.05 0.88 -34.24
C VAL A 949 5.99 -0.63 -34.36
N PHE A 950 6.57 -1.20 -35.41
CA PHE A 950 6.89 -2.63 -35.45
C PHE A 950 8.38 -2.84 -35.16
N LEU A 951 8.69 -3.72 -34.20
CA LEU A 951 10.05 -4.21 -33.92
C LEU A 951 10.18 -5.62 -34.46
N GLU A 952 11.05 -5.82 -35.45
CA GLU A 952 11.40 -7.15 -35.92
C GLU A 952 12.41 -7.78 -34.94
N LEU A 953 12.03 -8.90 -34.32
CA LEU A 953 12.82 -9.54 -33.27
C LEU A 953 13.40 -10.88 -33.73
N ALA A 954 14.69 -11.08 -33.48
CA ALA A 954 15.30 -12.39 -33.59
C ALA A 954 14.97 -13.25 -32.35
N GLY A 955 14.50 -14.48 -32.55
CA GLY A 955 14.54 -15.51 -31.48
C GLY A 955 13.48 -15.41 -30.37
N MET A 956 12.33 -14.77 -30.61
CA MET A 956 11.20 -14.85 -29.67
C MET A 956 10.82 -16.30 -29.36
N LYS A 957 10.65 -16.64 -28.08
CA LYS A 957 10.26 -17.99 -27.62
C LYS A 957 8.83 -17.97 -27.04
N PRO A 958 7.97 -18.96 -27.35
CA PRO A 958 6.70 -19.11 -26.64
C PRO A 958 6.93 -19.50 -25.16
N GLY A 959 5.93 -19.24 -24.31
CA GLY A 959 6.01 -19.45 -22.85
C GLY A 959 6.91 -18.47 -22.11
N HIS A 960 7.33 -17.37 -22.75
CA HIS A 960 8.22 -16.36 -22.17
C HIS A 960 7.48 -15.03 -21.92
N VAL A 961 7.93 -14.26 -20.95
CA VAL A 961 7.68 -12.82 -20.85
C VAL A 961 8.67 -12.10 -21.76
N LEU A 962 8.19 -11.14 -22.54
CA LEU A 962 9.00 -10.11 -23.20
C LEU A 962 8.90 -8.81 -22.38
N TYR A 963 10.03 -8.27 -21.97
CA TYR A 963 10.11 -6.89 -21.47
C TYR A 963 10.50 -5.96 -22.61
N LEU A 964 9.79 -4.83 -22.72
CA LEU A 964 10.08 -3.76 -23.67
C LEU A 964 10.26 -2.46 -22.88
N ARG A 965 11.37 -1.76 -23.13
CA ARG A 965 11.59 -0.38 -22.67
C ARG A 965 11.83 0.54 -23.87
N LEU A 966 11.03 1.60 -23.94
CA LEU A 966 11.16 2.72 -24.87
C LEU A 966 12.13 3.79 -24.33
N PRO A 967 12.70 4.67 -25.18
CA PRO A 967 13.36 5.88 -24.71
C PRO A 967 12.39 6.80 -23.97
N SER A 968 12.80 7.31 -22.81
CA SER A 968 12.04 8.27 -21.99
C SER A 968 12.03 9.69 -22.55
N ASP A 969 12.83 9.98 -23.59
CA ASP A 969 12.97 11.30 -24.22
C ASP A 969 12.02 11.53 -25.42
N TRP A 970 11.05 10.64 -25.61
CA TRP A 970 10.05 10.72 -26.69
C TRP A 970 8.81 11.51 -26.30
N ILE A 971 8.33 12.29 -27.26
CA ILE A 971 7.05 13.02 -27.20
C ILE A 971 6.15 12.65 -28.38
N SER A 972 4.85 12.86 -28.24
CA SER A 972 3.92 12.79 -29.37
C SER A 972 4.15 13.96 -30.35
N ALA A 973 3.60 13.87 -31.55
CA ALA A 973 3.59 14.97 -32.52
C ALA A 973 2.89 16.23 -31.98
N GLU A 974 2.00 16.07 -31.00
CA GLU A 974 1.31 17.14 -30.26
C GLU A 974 2.15 17.67 -29.07
N GLY A 975 3.37 17.16 -28.88
CA GLY A 975 4.33 17.60 -27.88
C GLY A 975 3.99 17.20 -26.45
N ARG A 976 3.32 16.05 -26.23
CA ARG A 976 3.03 15.48 -24.90
C ARG A 976 4.06 14.43 -24.49
N GLU A 977 4.38 14.38 -23.21
CA GLU A 977 5.31 13.41 -22.59
C GLU A 977 4.79 11.97 -22.70
N LEU A 978 5.71 11.01 -22.86
CA LEU A 978 5.42 9.59 -22.73
C LEU A 978 5.12 9.23 -21.26
N TRP A 979 3.92 8.71 -20.98
CA TRP A 979 3.45 8.43 -19.61
C TRP A 979 4.22 7.29 -18.92
N SER A 980 4.55 6.23 -19.66
CA SER A 980 5.46 5.17 -19.21
C SER A 980 6.18 4.55 -20.41
N THR A 981 7.45 4.17 -20.22
CA THR A 981 8.31 3.56 -21.24
C THR A 981 8.20 2.04 -21.28
N GLU A 982 7.59 1.41 -20.26
CA GLU A 982 7.73 -0.01 -19.98
C GLU A 982 6.48 -0.84 -20.29
N ALA A 983 6.70 -2.04 -20.80
CA ALA A 983 5.67 -3.01 -21.12
C ALA A 983 6.18 -4.44 -20.89
N TRP A 984 5.39 -5.26 -20.18
CA TRP A 984 5.69 -6.68 -19.96
C TRP A 984 4.63 -7.53 -20.65
N TYR A 985 4.99 -8.08 -21.81
CA TYR A 985 4.13 -8.88 -22.68
C TYR A 985 4.33 -10.37 -22.40
N THR A 986 3.28 -11.13 -22.08
CA THR A 986 3.35 -12.58 -21.86
C THR A 986 3.06 -13.32 -23.18
N LEU A 987 4.10 -13.91 -23.77
CA LEU A 987 4.05 -14.58 -25.08
C LEU A 987 3.77 -16.08 -24.92
N ASN A 988 2.53 -16.44 -24.60
CA ASN A 988 2.11 -17.85 -24.52
C ASN A 988 2.24 -18.55 -25.88
N ASN A 989 1.78 -17.91 -26.96
CA ASN A 989 1.83 -18.38 -28.33
C ASN A 989 2.33 -17.27 -29.29
N ILE A 990 3.08 -17.66 -30.33
CA ILE A 990 3.41 -16.78 -31.45
C ILE A 990 2.31 -16.88 -32.52
N PRO A 991 1.74 -15.76 -33.00
CA PRO A 991 0.76 -15.75 -34.10
C PRO A 991 1.36 -16.26 -35.43
N GLU A 992 0.58 -17.05 -36.16
CA GLU A 992 0.95 -17.59 -37.48
C GLU A 992 0.35 -16.75 -38.61
N GLY A 993 1.12 -16.52 -39.68
CA GLY A 993 0.64 -15.84 -40.90
C GLY A 993 0.44 -14.33 -40.78
N THR A 994 0.82 -13.71 -39.66
CA THR A 994 0.66 -12.27 -39.38
C THR A 994 2.01 -11.60 -39.07
N PRO A 995 2.92 -11.47 -40.06
CA PRO A 995 4.16 -10.70 -39.90
C PRO A 995 3.85 -9.21 -39.68
N GLY A 996 4.75 -8.50 -39.02
CA GLY A 996 4.67 -7.05 -38.87
C GLY A 996 5.12 -6.30 -40.13
N LEU A 997 4.71 -5.03 -40.23
CA LEU A 997 5.10 -4.16 -41.33
C LEU A 997 6.56 -3.71 -41.17
N VAL A 998 7.46 -4.27 -41.98
CA VAL A 998 8.83 -3.75 -42.12
C VAL A 998 8.83 -2.62 -43.16
N ALA A 999 9.42 -1.47 -42.80
CA ALA A 999 9.51 -0.29 -43.64
C ALA A 999 10.86 0.42 -43.46
N GLU A 1000 11.40 0.97 -44.55
CA GLU A 1000 12.63 1.77 -44.53
C GLU A 1000 12.37 3.20 -44.04
N ASN A 1001 13.28 3.75 -43.23
CA ASN A 1001 13.26 5.17 -42.89
C ASN A 1001 13.72 6.00 -44.10
N LYS A 1002 12.77 6.54 -44.87
CA LYS A 1002 13.04 7.31 -46.10
C LYS A 1002 13.48 8.76 -45.85
N ALA A 1003 13.42 9.24 -44.61
CA ALA A 1003 13.75 10.63 -44.25
C ALA A 1003 14.32 10.71 -42.82
N PRO A 1004 15.61 10.36 -42.60
CA PRO A 1004 16.28 10.66 -41.34
C PRO A 1004 16.36 12.19 -41.13
N LEU A 1005 16.18 12.65 -39.89
CA LEU A 1005 16.36 14.06 -39.53
C LEU A 1005 17.82 14.46 -39.73
N LEU A 1006 18.05 15.53 -40.50
CA LEU A 1006 19.38 16.13 -40.68
C LEU A 1006 19.60 17.23 -39.64
N LEU A 1007 20.83 17.33 -39.10
CA LEU A 1007 21.18 18.38 -38.15
C LEU A 1007 21.02 19.76 -38.78
N ASN A 1008 20.49 20.70 -38.00
CA ASN A 1008 20.25 22.10 -38.38
C ASN A 1008 19.37 22.26 -39.65
N THR A 1009 18.37 21.39 -39.80
CA THR A 1009 17.34 21.51 -40.84
C THR A 1009 15.94 21.63 -40.23
N LEU A 1010 14.99 22.12 -41.04
CA LEU A 1010 13.56 22.04 -40.75
C LEU A 1010 12.97 20.86 -41.53
N THR A 1011 12.04 20.14 -40.92
CA THR A 1011 11.14 19.21 -41.62
C THR A 1011 9.99 19.99 -42.28
N GLU A 1012 9.35 19.41 -43.29
CA GLU A 1012 8.14 19.99 -43.92
C GLU A 1012 7.05 20.35 -42.88
N ALA A 1013 6.93 19.56 -41.82
CA ALA A 1013 6.00 19.80 -40.71
C ALA A 1013 6.43 20.97 -39.81
N GLU A 1014 7.74 21.19 -39.62
CA GLU A 1014 8.27 22.36 -38.91
C GLU A 1014 8.12 23.64 -39.74
N GLU A 1015 8.43 23.59 -41.04
CA GLU A 1015 8.21 24.72 -41.96
C GLU A 1015 6.73 25.12 -42.01
N ALA A 1016 5.83 24.14 -42.19
CA ALA A 1016 4.38 24.37 -42.19
C ALA A 1016 3.84 24.89 -40.83
N ALA A 1017 4.49 24.54 -39.72
CA ALA A 1017 4.17 25.04 -38.40
C ALA A 1017 4.86 26.38 -38.05
N GLY A 1018 5.57 27.02 -39.00
CA GLY A 1018 6.16 28.35 -38.83
C GLY A 1018 7.50 28.40 -38.09
N TRP A 1019 8.21 27.27 -37.98
CA TRP A 1019 9.55 27.24 -37.40
C TRP A 1019 10.59 27.92 -38.31
N LYS A 1020 11.65 28.43 -37.68
CA LYS A 1020 12.81 29.06 -38.31
C LYS A 1020 14.07 28.53 -37.63
N LEU A 1021 15.16 28.37 -38.39
CA LEU A 1021 16.46 28.11 -37.80
C LEU A 1021 17.03 29.40 -37.20
N LEU A 1022 17.58 29.31 -35.99
CA LEU A 1022 18.50 30.31 -35.43
C LEU A 1022 19.96 29.96 -35.72
N PHE A 1023 20.25 28.72 -36.14
CA PHE A 1023 21.58 28.28 -36.52
C PHE A 1023 21.48 27.28 -37.69
N ASP A 1024 22.32 27.45 -38.70
CA ASP A 1024 22.32 26.70 -39.98
C ASP A 1024 23.37 25.57 -40.04
N GLY A 1025 24.09 25.33 -38.94
CA GLY A 1025 25.19 24.36 -38.86
C GLY A 1025 26.52 24.81 -39.46
N GLN A 1026 26.61 26.01 -40.03
CA GLN A 1026 27.70 26.44 -40.93
C GLN A 1026 28.19 27.88 -40.69
N THR A 1027 27.35 28.76 -40.15
CA THR A 1027 27.64 30.16 -39.91
C THR A 1027 27.07 30.64 -38.57
N THR A 1028 27.64 31.71 -38.03
CA THR A 1028 27.14 32.40 -36.84
C THR A 1028 26.16 33.54 -37.17
N ASN A 1029 25.57 33.53 -38.37
CA ASN A 1029 24.62 34.57 -38.81
C ASN A 1029 23.40 34.63 -37.88
N GLY A 1030 22.93 35.84 -37.55
CA GLY A 1030 21.85 36.04 -36.60
C GLY A 1030 22.29 36.17 -35.13
N TRP A 1031 23.60 36.15 -34.86
CA TRP A 1031 24.18 36.26 -33.52
C TRP A 1031 25.37 37.24 -33.47
N HIS A 1032 25.54 37.86 -32.31
CA HIS A 1032 26.75 38.59 -31.93
C HIS A 1032 27.08 38.28 -30.47
N SER A 1033 28.33 38.46 -30.06
CA SER A 1033 28.65 38.43 -28.63
C SER A 1033 28.21 39.74 -27.97
N TRP A 1034 27.78 39.67 -26.72
CA TRP A 1034 27.27 40.79 -25.92
C TRP A 1034 28.16 42.05 -25.99
N LYS A 1035 27.55 43.21 -26.28
CA LYS A 1035 28.21 44.51 -26.56
C LYS A 1035 29.25 44.50 -27.71
N LYS A 1036 29.42 43.40 -28.45
CA LYS A 1036 30.26 43.31 -29.68
C LYS A 1036 29.39 43.36 -30.93
N LYS A 1037 30.00 43.64 -32.09
CA LYS A 1037 29.31 43.66 -33.41
C LYS A 1037 29.27 42.31 -34.12
N ASN A 1038 30.09 41.38 -33.67
CA ASN A 1038 30.23 40.02 -34.20
C ASN A 1038 30.38 39.09 -32.98
N PRO A 1039 30.19 37.77 -33.14
CA PRO A 1039 30.64 36.78 -32.16
C PRO A 1039 32.14 36.91 -31.87
N GLY A 1040 32.53 36.64 -30.62
CA GLY A 1040 33.94 36.48 -30.25
C GLY A 1040 34.57 35.27 -30.96
N SER A 1041 35.84 35.37 -31.31
CA SER A 1041 36.56 34.36 -32.11
C SER A 1041 36.78 33.01 -31.42
N SER A 1042 36.49 32.89 -30.12
CA SER A 1042 36.37 31.59 -29.43
C SER A 1042 35.08 30.83 -29.79
N TRP A 1043 34.05 31.49 -30.32
CA TRP A 1043 32.85 30.82 -30.83
C TRP A 1043 33.11 30.26 -32.23
N ILE A 1044 33.38 28.96 -32.29
CA ILE A 1044 33.70 28.21 -33.51
C ILE A 1044 32.56 27.25 -33.89
N ILE A 1045 32.67 26.61 -35.05
CA ILE A 1045 31.73 25.58 -35.51
C ILE A 1045 32.46 24.24 -35.64
N GLU A 1046 31.94 23.23 -34.95
CA GLU A 1046 32.49 21.87 -34.87
C GLU A 1046 31.37 20.85 -35.08
N ASP A 1047 31.51 19.96 -36.07
CA ASP A 1047 30.55 18.90 -36.42
C ASP A 1047 29.07 19.36 -36.54
N GLY A 1048 28.87 20.58 -37.03
CA GLY A 1048 27.53 21.18 -37.18
C GLY A 1048 26.94 21.69 -35.86
N ALA A 1049 27.76 22.02 -34.87
CA ALA A 1049 27.39 22.69 -33.64
C ALA A 1049 28.16 24.01 -33.46
N LEU A 1050 27.52 25.04 -32.91
CA LEU A 1050 28.22 26.16 -32.29
C LEU A 1050 28.97 25.63 -31.06
N LYS A 1051 30.23 26.01 -30.89
CA LYS A 1051 31.08 25.57 -29.76
C LYS A 1051 31.85 26.77 -29.24
N ILE A 1052 31.90 26.97 -27.93
CA ILE A 1052 32.90 27.87 -27.35
C ILE A 1052 34.20 27.10 -27.07
N ASN A 1053 35.31 27.60 -27.60
CA ASN A 1053 36.62 27.00 -27.46
C ASN A 1053 37.38 27.64 -26.28
N ALA A 1054 37.42 26.95 -25.14
CA ALA A 1054 38.16 27.36 -23.96
C ALA A 1054 39.55 26.69 -23.88
N VAL A 1055 40.57 27.47 -23.49
CA VAL A 1055 41.96 27.03 -23.33
C VAL A 1055 42.26 26.87 -21.84
N ARG A 1056 42.97 25.79 -21.47
CA ARG A 1056 43.37 25.56 -20.06
C ARG A 1056 44.46 26.55 -19.65
N GLN A 1057 44.16 27.32 -18.62
CA GLN A 1057 45.00 28.35 -18.03
C GLN A 1057 46.03 27.76 -17.05
N PRO A 1058 47.10 28.48 -16.69
CA PRO A 1058 48.11 28.01 -15.73
C PRO A 1058 47.58 27.78 -14.30
N ASP A 1059 46.44 28.38 -13.95
CA ASP A 1059 45.71 28.14 -12.68
C ASP A 1059 44.83 26.88 -12.71
N GLY A 1060 44.80 26.17 -13.85
CA GLY A 1060 44.00 24.97 -14.07
C GLY A 1060 42.61 25.21 -14.65
N SER A 1061 42.09 26.45 -14.64
CA SER A 1061 40.76 26.76 -15.19
C SER A 1061 40.71 26.68 -16.72
N LEU A 1062 39.51 26.57 -17.31
CA LEU A 1062 39.29 26.62 -18.76
C LEU A 1062 38.68 27.98 -19.12
N ARG A 1063 39.38 28.82 -19.90
CA ARG A 1063 38.85 30.13 -20.32
C ARG A 1063 39.00 30.37 -21.83
N PRO A 1064 37.99 30.93 -22.52
CA PRO A 1064 38.12 31.36 -23.91
C PRO A 1064 39.04 32.58 -24.04
N GLU A 1065 39.79 32.70 -25.14
CA GLU A 1065 40.67 33.86 -25.39
C GLU A 1065 39.89 35.11 -25.84
N ASP A 1066 38.83 34.92 -26.63
CA ASP A 1066 37.89 35.96 -27.08
C ASP A 1066 36.47 35.39 -27.10
N GLY A 1067 35.91 35.15 -25.92
CA GLY A 1067 34.55 34.68 -25.69
C GLY A 1067 33.53 35.81 -25.50
N GLY A 1068 32.71 35.68 -24.46
CA GLY A 1068 31.57 36.54 -24.15
C GLY A 1068 30.25 35.97 -24.69
N ASP A 1069 29.20 36.11 -23.88
CA ASP A 1069 27.86 35.58 -24.11
C ASP A 1069 27.34 35.85 -25.53
N LEU A 1070 26.72 34.86 -26.16
CA LEU A 1070 26.27 34.94 -27.55
C LEU A 1070 24.76 35.24 -27.61
N VAL A 1071 24.37 36.40 -28.14
CA VAL A 1071 22.98 36.88 -28.16
C VAL A 1071 22.41 37.01 -29.57
N THR A 1072 21.10 36.82 -29.72
CA THR A 1072 20.40 36.89 -31.01
C THR A 1072 20.24 38.32 -31.51
N ASP A 1073 20.48 38.55 -32.80
CA ASP A 1073 20.27 39.84 -33.49
C ASP A 1073 18.82 40.35 -33.36
N ARG A 1074 17.86 39.42 -33.34
CA ARG A 1074 16.43 39.68 -33.14
C ARG A 1074 16.00 39.54 -31.67
N GLU A 1075 14.93 40.25 -31.33
CA GLU A 1075 14.16 40.08 -30.10
C GLU A 1075 12.91 39.19 -30.33
N TYR A 1076 12.50 38.47 -29.29
CA TYR A 1076 11.33 37.59 -29.25
C TYR A 1076 10.48 37.85 -27.99
N GLU A 1077 9.18 37.53 -28.05
CA GLU A 1077 8.19 37.78 -26.98
C GLU A 1077 7.41 36.50 -26.65
N ASN A 1078 6.45 36.12 -27.49
CA ASN A 1078 5.77 34.83 -27.42
C ASN A 1078 6.40 33.84 -28.42
N TYR A 1079 6.95 32.71 -27.95
CA TYR A 1079 7.63 31.72 -28.80
C TYR A 1079 7.80 30.33 -28.17
N GLU A 1080 8.08 29.34 -29.03
CA GLU A 1080 8.67 28.05 -28.66
C GLU A 1080 10.09 27.97 -29.23
N LEU A 1081 11.10 27.83 -28.38
CA LEU A 1081 12.50 27.59 -28.74
C LEU A 1081 12.80 26.10 -28.55
N ARG A 1082 13.54 25.50 -29.48
CA ARG A 1082 14.16 24.17 -29.36
C ARG A 1082 15.65 24.28 -29.65
N LEU A 1083 16.46 23.55 -28.90
CA LEU A 1083 17.88 23.36 -29.17
C LEU A 1083 18.38 22.06 -28.55
N GLU A 1084 19.57 21.62 -28.96
CA GLU A 1084 20.33 20.60 -28.25
C GLU A 1084 21.62 21.21 -27.72
N TRP A 1085 22.00 20.84 -26.49
CA TRP A 1085 23.27 21.23 -25.87
C TRP A 1085 24.08 20.03 -25.38
N LYS A 1086 25.39 20.22 -25.29
CA LYS A 1086 26.36 19.30 -24.66
C LYS A 1086 27.39 20.14 -23.91
N ILE A 1087 27.85 19.72 -22.75
CA ILE A 1087 28.86 20.43 -21.95
C ILE A 1087 30.03 19.51 -21.56
N SER A 1088 31.20 20.11 -21.31
CA SER A 1088 32.36 19.43 -20.70
C SER A 1088 32.11 19.07 -19.23
N PRO A 1089 32.83 18.07 -18.68
CA PRO A 1089 32.82 17.78 -17.25
C PRO A 1089 33.03 19.04 -16.41
N CYS A 1090 32.20 19.20 -15.39
CA CYS A 1090 32.23 20.30 -14.40
C CYS A 1090 32.15 21.72 -15.00
N GLY A 1091 31.55 21.89 -16.19
CA GLY A 1091 31.32 23.21 -16.78
C GLY A 1091 29.96 23.84 -16.42
N ASN A 1092 29.85 25.15 -16.57
CA ASN A 1092 28.62 25.94 -16.46
C ASN A 1092 28.34 26.79 -17.73
N SER A 1093 27.07 27.06 -18.00
CA SER A 1093 26.52 27.85 -19.11
C SER A 1093 25.00 28.02 -18.88
N GLY A 1094 24.27 28.59 -19.83
CA GLY A 1094 22.83 28.76 -19.71
C GLY A 1094 22.17 29.32 -20.96
N VAL A 1095 20.84 29.23 -20.99
CA VAL A 1095 19.98 29.83 -22.03
C VAL A 1095 19.13 30.91 -21.38
N MET A 1096 19.53 32.18 -21.57
CA MET A 1096 18.77 33.32 -21.05
C MET A 1096 17.79 33.84 -22.10
N PHE A 1097 16.68 34.40 -21.64
CA PHE A 1097 15.60 34.90 -22.47
C PHE A 1097 15.12 36.26 -21.99
N ASN A 1098 14.43 36.98 -22.88
CA ASN A 1098 13.93 38.33 -22.63
C ASN A 1098 15.03 39.33 -22.21
N VAL A 1099 16.26 39.08 -22.66
CA VAL A 1099 17.45 39.90 -22.37
C VAL A 1099 17.32 41.26 -23.06
N ILE A 1100 17.56 42.35 -22.34
CA ILE A 1100 17.64 43.71 -22.88
C ILE A 1100 19.10 44.14 -22.96
N GLU A 1101 19.61 44.32 -24.17
CA GLU A 1101 20.94 44.88 -24.41
C GLU A 1101 20.87 46.41 -24.48
N ALA A 1102 21.49 47.09 -23.51
CA ALA A 1102 21.56 48.54 -23.42
C ALA A 1102 22.83 48.98 -22.69
N GLU A 1103 23.24 50.25 -22.83
CA GLU A 1103 24.50 50.73 -22.27
C GLU A 1103 24.60 50.54 -20.74
N GLN A 1104 23.47 50.64 -20.01
CA GLN A 1104 23.43 50.55 -18.54
C GLN A 1104 23.52 49.14 -17.94
N TYR A 1105 23.46 48.07 -18.75
CA TYR A 1105 23.62 46.69 -18.27
C TYR A 1105 24.96 46.16 -18.77
N ASP A 1106 25.83 45.70 -17.88
CA ASP A 1106 27.12 45.13 -18.24
C ASP A 1106 27.05 43.65 -18.58
N TYR A 1107 26.00 42.95 -18.17
CA TYR A 1107 25.79 41.52 -18.43
C TYR A 1107 24.32 41.19 -18.74
N PRO A 1108 24.02 40.16 -19.56
CA PRO A 1108 22.65 39.83 -19.97
C PRO A 1108 21.76 39.39 -18.81
N TRP A 1109 22.32 38.69 -17.82
CA TRP A 1109 21.64 38.22 -16.60
C TRP A 1109 21.18 39.34 -15.64
N GLN A 1110 21.49 40.61 -15.93
CA GLN A 1110 20.88 41.74 -15.20
C GLN A 1110 19.42 42.00 -15.61
N THR A 1111 18.95 41.39 -16.72
CA THR A 1111 17.61 41.62 -17.28
C THR A 1111 16.89 40.33 -17.63
N GLY A 1112 17.56 39.38 -18.30
CA GLY A 1112 16.96 38.13 -18.73
C GLY A 1112 17.06 37.02 -17.66
N PRO A 1113 15.96 36.33 -17.33
CA PRO A 1113 16.00 35.08 -16.57
C PRO A 1113 16.61 33.94 -17.39
N GLU A 1114 16.99 32.85 -16.72
CA GLU A 1114 17.90 31.84 -17.26
C GLU A 1114 17.40 30.40 -17.04
N MET A 1115 17.41 29.60 -18.11
CA MET A 1115 17.36 28.14 -18.04
C MET A 1115 18.79 27.60 -17.97
N GLN A 1116 19.15 27.05 -16.81
CA GLN A 1116 20.52 26.71 -16.43
C GLN A 1116 21.11 25.52 -17.22
N ILE A 1117 22.41 25.56 -17.57
CA ILE A 1117 23.14 24.44 -18.22
C ILE A 1117 24.45 24.17 -17.46
N ILE A 1118 24.48 23.08 -16.70
CA ILE A 1118 25.55 22.79 -15.74
C ILE A 1118 25.78 21.29 -15.66
N ASP A 1119 27.01 20.87 -15.35
CA ASP A 1119 27.26 19.50 -14.90
C ASP A 1119 26.81 19.32 -13.44
N ASN A 1120 25.63 18.74 -13.25
CA ASN A 1120 25.05 18.45 -11.92
C ASN A 1120 25.98 17.65 -11.00
N THR A 1121 26.91 16.87 -11.55
CA THR A 1121 27.71 15.94 -10.74
C THR A 1121 28.86 16.64 -10.01
N CYS A 1122 29.51 17.65 -10.62
CA CYS A 1122 30.76 18.20 -10.09
C CYS A 1122 30.93 19.73 -10.15
N HIS A 1123 30.10 20.49 -10.87
CA HIS A 1123 30.25 21.95 -10.80
C HIS A 1123 29.80 22.47 -9.41
N PRO A 1124 30.60 23.27 -8.68
CA PRO A 1124 30.33 23.62 -7.28
C PRO A 1124 28.99 24.31 -7.02
N ASP A 1125 28.39 24.93 -8.03
CA ASP A 1125 27.12 25.64 -7.89
C ASP A 1125 25.89 24.70 -7.94
N ALA A 1126 26.01 23.50 -8.54
CA ALA A 1126 24.95 22.48 -8.61
C ALA A 1126 24.54 21.91 -7.23
N ARG A 1127 25.25 22.30 -6.17
CA ARG A 1127 24.89 22.05 -4.77
C ARG A 1127 23.53 22.63 -4.39
N PHE A 1128 23.18 23.78 -4.96
CA PHE A 1128 21.87 24.38 -4.75
C PHE A 1128 20.89 23.79 -5.76
N GLU A 1129 19.74 23.30 -5.30
CA GLU A 1129 18.81 22.57 -6.19
C GLU A 1129 18.19 23.49 -7.25
N SER A 1130 18.07 24.79 -6.95
CA SER A 1130 17.67 25.85 -7.90
C SER A 1130 18.77 26.25 -8.90
N HIS A 1131 19.98 25.69 -8.78
CA HIS A 1131 21.13 25.97 -9.66
C HIS A 1131 21.55 24.76 -10.52
N ARG A 1132 20.80 23.66 -10.47
CA ARG A 1132 21.01 22.47 -11.32
C ARG A 1132 20.51 22.67 -12.76
N ALA A 1133 20.88 21.76 -13.66
CA ALA A 1133 20.55 21.84 -15.08
C ALA A 1133 19.05 21.92 -15.31
N SER A 1134 18.63 22.84 -16.18
CA SER A 1134 17.24 23.15 -16.52
C SER A 1134 16.36 23.70 -15.40
N CYS A 1135 16.93 24.07 -14.26
CA CYS A 1135 16.26 24.93 -13.29
C CYS A 1135 16.04 26.33 -13.89
N LEU A 1136 15.03 27.04 -13.39
CA LEU A 1136 15.02 28.51 -13.50
C LEU A 1136 15.99 29.01 -12.43
N TYR A 1137 17.16 29.49 -12.88
CA TYR A 1137 18.31 29.73 -12.03
C TYR A 1137 17.96 30.58 -10.79
N ASP A 1138 18.36 30.14 -9.59
CA ASP A 1138 18.02 30.71 -8.26
C ASP A 1138 16.54 30.65 -7.83
N LEU A 1139 15.61 30.42 -8.75
CA LEU A 1139 14.19 30.73 -8.58
C LEU A 1139 13.29 29.50 -8.47
N VAL A 1140 13.44 28.52 -9.37
CA VAL A 1140 12.61 27.30 -9.39
C VAL A 1140 13.48 26.07 -9.74
N PRO A 1141 13.64 25.10 -8.83
CA PRO A 1141 14.34 23.85 -9.11
C PRO A 1141 13.56 22.96 -10.09
N VAL A 1142 14.25 22.05 -10.78
CA VAL A 1142 13.60 21.03 -11.61
C VAL A 1142 12.74 20.08 -10.76
N LYS A 1143 11.57 19.71 -11.28
CA LYS A 1143 10.70 18.69 -10.68
C LYS A 1143 11.29 17.28 -10.80
N TYR A 1144 12.05 17.02 -11.86
CA TYR A 1144 12.69 15.74 -12.17
C TYR A 1144 14.07 15.99 -12.77
N GLU A 1145 15.13 15.44 -12.17
CA GLU A 1145 16.46 15.44 -12.78
C GLU A 1145 16.46 14.47 -13.98
N THR A 1146 16.54 15.04 -15.18
CA THR A 1146 16.41 14.34 -16.48
C THR A 1146 17.61 14.60 -17.39
N VAL A 1147 18.67 15.20 -16.84
CA VAL A 1147 19.90 15.57 -17.55
C VAL A 1147 20.78 14.35 -17.79
N LYS A 1148 21.38 14.27 -18.98
CA LYS A 1148 22.36 13.25 -19.36
C LYS A 1148 23.78 13.65 -18.92
N PRO A 1149 24.75 12.71 -18.89
CA PRO A 1149 26.14 13.03 -18.57
C PRO A 1149 26.71 14.24 -19.32
N SER A 1150 27.70 14.91 -18.72
CA SER A 1150 28.61 15.74 -19.48
C SER A 1150 29.27 14.90 -20.60
N GLY A 1151 29.45 15.51 -21.77
CA GLY A 1151 29.79 14.82 -23.02
C GLY A 1151 28.59 14.30 -23.83
N GLU A 1152 27.38 14.19 -23.28
CA GLU A 1152 26.16 13.79 -24.02
C GLU A 1152 25.30 14.97 -24.51
N TRP A 1153 24.45 14.68 -25.51
CA TRP A 1153 23.51 15.65 -26.10
C TRP A 1153 22.15 15.62 -25.40
N ASN A 1154 21.85 16.73 -24.73
CA ASN A 1154 20.60 17.04 -24.05
C ASN A 1154 19.66 17.84 -24.98
N LYS A 1155 18.39 17.45 -25.09
CA LYS A 1155 17.35 18.18 -25.86
C LYS A 1155 16.65 19.18 -24.96
N VAL A 1156 16.57 20.45 -25.36
CA VAL A 1156 15.83 21.52 -24.67
C VAL A 1156 14.66 22.00 -25.50
N ARG A 1157 13.54 22.28 -24.83
CA ARG A 1157 12.39 23.01 -25.37
C ARG A 1157 11.92 24.04 -24.34
N ILE A 1158 11.97 25.32 -24.70
CA ILE A 1158 11.44 26.44 -23.90
C ILE A 1158 10.15 26.92 -24.59
N ILE A 1159 9.06 27.05 -23.85
CA ILE A 1159 7.81 27.65 -24.31
C ILE A 1159 7.58 28.90 -23.47
N ILE A 1160 7.39 30.06 -24.10
CA ILE A 1160 6.94 31.30 -23.44
C ILE A 1160 5.73 31.82 -24.21
N ARG A 1161 4.60 31.98 -23.51
CA ARG A 1161 3.37 32.55 -24.08
C ARG A 1161 2.62 33.38 -23.04
N ASP A 1162 2.50 34.67 -23.29
CA ASP A 1162 1.80 35.69 -22.50
C ASP A 1162 2.35 35.87 -21.06
N GLY A 1163 3.50 35.25 -20.76
CA GLY A 1163 4.13 35.14 -19.44
C GLY A 1163 4.19 33.71 -18.90
N LYS A 1164 3.31 32.82 -19.37
CA LYS A 1164 3.32 31.40 -19.02
C LYS A 1164 4.50 30.72 -19.69
N SER A 1165 5.33 30.07 -18.88
CA SER A 1165 6.68 29.70 -19.23
C SER A 1165 6.96 28.27 -18.80
N GLN A 1166 7.49 27.45 -19.70
CA GLN A 1166 7.78 26.04 -19.44
C GLN A 1166 9.17 25.69 -19.94
N PHE A 1167 9.94 25.00 -19.11
CA PHE A 1167 11.19 24.35 -19.52
C PHE A 1167 10.99 22.85 -19.62
N TRP A 1168 11.46 22.30 -20.73
CA TRP A 1168 11.48 20.88 -21.02
C TRP A 1168 12.91 20.45 -21.31
N LEU A 1169 13.33 19.35 -20.69
CA LEU A 1169 14.61 18.70 -20.91
C LEU A 1169 14.35 17.23 -21.27
N ASN A 1170 15.01 16.73 -22.32
CA ASN A 1170 14.94 15.33 -22.75
C ASN A 1170 13.51 14.74 -22.73
N GLY A 1171 12.58 15.40 -23.43
CA GLY A 1171 11.19 14.95 -23.58
C GLY A 1171 10.27 15.18 -22.38
N ARG A 1172 10.77 15.64 -21.23
CA ARG A 1172 10.01 15.87 -19.98
C ARG A 1172 9.89 17.35 -19.66
N ARG A 1173 8.73 17.80 -19.15
CA ARG A 1173 8.59 19.14 -18.57
C ARG A 1173 9.16 19.14 -17.15
N VAL A 1174 10.17 19.96 -16.93
CA VAL A 1174 10.92 20.00 -15.66
C VAL A 1174 10.62 21.23 -14.81
N VAL A 1175 10.24 22.35 -15.44
CA VAL A 1175 9.85 23.60 -14.75
C VAL A 1175 8.64 24.23 -15.46
N ASP A 1176 7.73 24.84 -14.69
CA ASP A 1176 6.54 25.55 -15.17
C ASP A 1176 6.29 26.77 -14.25
N PHE A 1177 6.10 27.96 -14.81
CA PHE A 1177 5.98 29.22 -14.06
C PHE A 1177 5.25 30.31 -14.87
N GLU A 1178 4.70 31.34 -14.21
CA GLU A 1178 4.00 32.46 -14.87
C GLU A 1178 4.63 33.81 -14.51
N MET A 1179 5.40 34.37 -15.45
CA MET A 1179 6.05 35.67 -15.35
C MET A 1179 5.03 36.82 -15.27
N PHE A 1180 5.48 37.96 -14.76
CA PHE A 1180 4.70 39.22 -14.66
C PHE A 1180 3.46 39.15 -13.75
N THR A 1181 3.43 38.16 -12.84
CA THR A 1181 2.41 38.00 -11.80
C THR A 1181 2.88 38.54 -10.44
N GLY A 1182 1.96 38.73 -9.49
CA GLY A 1182 2.35 39.05 -8.10
C GLY A 1182 3.18 37.96 -7.41
N GLU A 1183 3.07 36.71 -7.88
CA GLU A 1183 3.90 35.59 -7.48
C GLU A 1183 5.32 35.68 -8.08
N TRP A 1184 5.45 36.01 -9.36
CA TRP A 1184 6.73 36.27 -10.03
C TRP A 1184 7.54 37.34 -9.29
N GLU A 1185 6.92 38.47 -8.96
CA GLU A 1185 7.59 39.52 -8.16
C GLU A 1185 7.96 39.04 -6.75
N ARG A 1186 7.13 38.20 -6.11
CA ARG A 1186 7.41 37.63 -4.78
C ARG A 1186 8.61 36.69 -4.83
N MET A 1187 8.73 35.91 -5.91
CA MET A 1187 9.85 35.02 -6.17
C MET A 1187 11.15 35.83 -6.34
N ILE A 1188 11.16 36.85 -7.21
CA ILE A 1188 12.31 37.73 -7.43
C ILE A 1188 12.72 38.45 -6.13
N ARG A 1189 11.78 39.02 -5.37
CA ARG A 1189 12.07 39.71 -4.08
C ARG A 1189 12.73 38.80 -3.03
N ASN A 1190 12.51 37.49 -3.12
CA ASN A 1190 13.07 36.49 -2.20
C ASN A 1190 14.36 35.84 -2.73
N SER A 1191 14.81 36.19 -3.93
CA SER A 1191 15.99 35.63 -4.63
C SER A 1191 17.22 36.53 -4.54
N LYS A 1192 18.37 36.09 -5.09
CA LYS A 1192 19.56 36.94 -5.27
C LYS A 1192 19.33 38.11 -6.25
N PHE A 1193 18.31 38.03 -7.10
CA PHE A 1193 17.99 39.07 -8.08
C PHE A 1193 17.17 40.25 -7.52
N ARG A 1194 16.75 40.22 -6.25
CA ARG A 1194 15.91 41.27 -5.62
C ARG A 1194 16.48 42.70 -5.76
N ASP A 1195 17.81 42.82 -5.83
CA ASP A 1195 18.57 44.07 -5.90
C ASP A 1195 18.89 44.47 -7.37
N MET A 1196 18.45 43.68 -8.37
CA MET A 1196 18.58 43.98 -9.81
C MET A 1196 17.27 44.60 -10.33
N PRO A 1197 17.22 45.92 -10.64
CA PRO A 1197 15.96 46.63 -10.79
C PRO A 1197 15.14 46.24 -12.03
N ASP A 1198 15.74 45.65 -13.07
CA ASP A 1198 15.08 45.32 -14.34
C ASP A 1198 15.01 43.82 -14.65
N PHE A 1199 15.53 42.98 -13.76
CA PHE A 1199 15.52 41.52 -13.91
C PHE A 1199 14.10 40.97 -14.03
N GLY A 1200 13.85 40.15 -15.07
CA GLY A 1200 12.57 39.47 -15.28
C GLY A 1200 11.38 40.39 -15.57
N LYS A 1201 11.61 41.66 -15.94
CA LYS A 1201 10.54 42.63 -16.24
C LYS A 1201 10.22 42.78 -17.72
N ALA A 1202 11.15 42.45 -18.61
CA ALA A 1202 10.95 42.53 -20.04
C ALA A 1202 10.00 41.42 -20.54
N ARG A 1203 8.95 41.79 -21.27
CA ARG A 1203 8.09 40.84 -22.01
C ARG A 1203 8.72 40.34 -23.30
N LYS A 1204 9.60 41.17 -23.88
CA LYS A 1204 10.27 40.95 -25.15
C LYS A 1204 11.76 41.27 -25.01
N GLY A 1205 12.63 40.47 -25.62
CA GLY A 1205 14.08 40.70 -25.62
C GLY A 1205 14.86 39.65 -26.41
N ARG A 1206 16.19 39.69 -26.37
CA ARG A 1206 17.07 38.71 -27.03
C ARG A 1206 17.03 37.35 -26.32
N ILE A 1207 17.44 36.31 -27.04
CA ILE A 1207 17.85 35.01 -26.50
C ILE A 1207 19.38 35.01 -26.40
N CYS A 1208 19.93 34.36 -25.37
CA CYS A 1208 21.35 34.37 -25.03
C CYS A 1208 21.85 32.94 -24.75
N LEU A 1209 23.05 32.61 -25.22
CA LEU A 1209 23.80 31.41 -24.87
C LEU A 1209 25.04 31.85 -24.07
N GLN A 1210 25.10 31.48 -22.79
CA GLN A 1210 26.06 32.03 -21.83
C GLN A 1210 27.49 31.48 -22.01
N ASP A 1211 28.48 32.34 -21.86
CA ASP A 1211 29.89 32.01 -21.63
C ASP A 1211 30.26 32.21 -20.15
N HIS A 1212 30.15 31.15 -19.34
CA HIS A 1212 30.51 31.24 -17.92
C HIS A 1212 32.03 31.27 -17.65
N ASN A 1213 32.87 31.24 -18.69
CA ASN A 1213 34.33 31.27 -18.57
C ASN A 1213 34.94 30.12 -17.72
N ASP A 1214 34.28 28.96 -17.67
CA ASP A 1214 34.79 27.71 -17.06
C ASP A 1214 34.54 26.43 -17.90
N ALA A 1215 33.81 26.52 -19.01
CA ALA A 1215 33.29 25.37 -19.75
C ALA A 1215 33.71 25.32 -21.23
N ILE A 1216 33.62 24.12 -21.81
CA ILE A 1216 33.42 23.92 -23.24
C ILE A 1216 31.98 23.46 -23.43
N VAL A 1217 31.14 24.32 -23.99
CA VAL A 1217 29.73 24.04 -24.32
C VAL A 1217 29.52 24.03 -25.83
N TRP A 1218 28.66 23.13 -26.31
CA TRP A 1218 28.24 22.99 -27.70
C TRP A 1218 26.72 23.14 -27.81
N PHE A 1219 26.24 23.79 -28.87
CA PHE A 1219 24.83 23.97 -29.20
C PHE A 1219 24.53 23.63 -30.66
N ARG A 1220 23.44 22.90 -30.93
CA ARG A 1220 22.97 22.57 -32.30
C ARG A 1220 21.45 22.50 -32.37
N ASN A 1221 20.90 22.30 -33.57
CA ASN A 1221 19.46 22.16 -33.81
C ASN A 1221 18.65 23.33 -33.21
N ILE A 1222 19.21 24.55 -33.27
CA ILE A 1222 18.59 25.73 -32.66
C ILE A 1222 17.48 26.24 -33.58
N LYS A 1223 16.22 26.03 -33.18
CA LYS A 1223 15.01 26.38 -33.94
C LYS A 1223 14.07 27.22 -33.08
N ILE A 1224 13.37 28.17 -33.67
CA ILE A 1224 12.35 28.98 -32.99
C ILE A 1224 11.05 29.04 -33.79
N ARG A 1225 9.91 29.03 -33.10
CA ARG A 1225 8.58 29.33 -33.65
C ARG A 1225 7.98 30.47 -32.85
N GLU A 1226 7.68 31.58 -33.51
CA GLU A 1226 6.99 32.73 -32.92
C GLU A 1226 5.48 32.42 -32.82
N PHE A 1227 4.81 32.83 -31.73
CA PHE A 1227 3.35 32.75 -31.61
C PHE A 1227 2.72 34.12 -31.85
N GLU A 1228 1.46 34.11 -32.31
CA GLU A 1228 0.53 35.25 -32.24
C GLU A 1228 -0.08 35.39 -30.82
#